data_AF-A0A7R9VVZ2-F1
#
_entry.id   AF-A0A7R9VVZ2-F1
#
_cell.length_a   1.000
_cell.length_b   1.000
_cell.length_c   1.000
_cell.angle_alpha   90.00
_cell.angle_beta   90.00
_cell.angle_gamma   90.00
#
_symmetry.space_group_name_H-M   'P 1'
#
loop_
_entity.id
_entity.type
_entity.pdbx_description
1 polymer ?
#
loop_
_entity_poly.entity_id
_entity_poly.type
_entity_poly.pdbx_seq_one_letter_code
_entity_poly.pdbx_strand_id
1 'polypeptide(L)'
;SALHKVHGECAKVARMSLFATNHSKSMRLDEFEQAQLQAIEHATNYMRDTWTSTLKAAIKSSFKDVGKGWYNLSESNMETYQFSKLRRFLNLVRFHMEDSMRELVETSLARYVQYISLACAGTVTVDGTAHVRVERAHGGKKPPLLAVELQANKDAPGGIAYSTQLDAIAPKMCSLFETAVTKLQGMPQLEPSVMESLFWAVIPTLNAVHPMEEPVQALRARLESCIAGALKPVEEYLKRYGRYEALLSMSPEAYVGELEAKGEDLTLAEVRAEIRRHSAELEALNEALPPQGIAVGLVYVHTAKVRDLLLRKKEKLVSLLRLLCACVPRKMMAAVESKAREIERTLRAKAANLEDVDEQRKFIEGLPAKLAEVWGGVEATRPWYEALEGMRHLLPDDEARDKAAGEAWVNKLQRLADRQLGVLEDAEAGFREEMHAEQAAFEDTVADLAALVGGCAQHTNLAKMAAVVSDVEALAERLKQADADAATFNGREALLGAPPTDYSLVRKTIETFEPFQLFWSTASSWRSNHKSWMSDSWEKLDGEVVEREVNSAYKVMYKQGKVLAARGLGKCAENAETVRSEVEDFKRFVPLVQALRNPGMRQRHWDQLSEAIGLDLHPDASFTLTKAEGMGLLQHLDPIVRVSDVAGKEFSIEQALNKMQGEWEAAEMAVLDYRETGTYVIKVEEQVMQMLDDHIVMTQSMAFSPYKKPFEERIVKWEAQLSLVSDILEQWVAVQRNWMYLEPIFSSDDIMQQLPLEGKRFATVDRMWRKATDAAKRMPNLLKVCASKKLLDQFVEANKLLESVQKGLSDYLETKRLAFARFFFLSNDEMLEILSETKDPMRVQPFL
;
A
#
# COMPACT_ATOMS: atom_id res chain seq x y z
N SER A 1 -66.60 7.19 -69.24
CA SER A 1 -65.55 7.87 -70.04
C SER A 1 -64.18 7.52 -69.50
N ALA A 2 -63.14 7.43 -70.34
CA ALA A 2 -61.76 7.13 -69.95
C ALA A 2 -61.26 8.06 -68.83
N LEU A 3 -61.59 9.35 -68.92
CA LEU A 3 -61.21 10.36 -67.94
C LEU A 3 -61.81 10.09 -66.55
N HIS A 4 -63.04 9.57 -66.47
CA HIS A 4 -63.67 9.24 -65.18
C HIS A 4 -62.99 8.05 -64.49
N LYS A 5 -62.52 7.06 -65.27
CA LYS A 5 -61.73 5.93 -64.72
C LYS A 5 -60.37 6.39 -64.24
N VAL A 6 -59.67 7.23 -65.02
CA VAL A 6 -58.39 7.83 -64.63
C VAL A 6 -58.55 8.65 -63.35
N HIS A 7 -59.55 9.53 -63.29
CA HIS A 7 -59.85 10.34 -62.11
C HIS A 7 -60.16 9.47 -60.88
N GLY A 8 -60.93 8.39 -61.05
CA GLY A 8 -61.23 7.44 -59.97
C GLY A 8 -59.99 6.78 -59.38
N GLU A 9 -59.04 6.36 -60.21
CA GLU A 9 -57.77 5.77 -59.74
C GLU A 9 -56.81 6.82 -59.15
N CYS A 10 -56.75 8.03 -59.71
CA CYS A 10 -55.95 9.13 -59.16
C CYS A 10 -56.47 9.57 -57.77
N ALA A 11 -57.80 9.64 -57.60
CA ALA A 11 -58.42 9.95 -56.30
C ALA A 11 -58.19 8.86 -55.22
N LYS A 12 -57.99 7.59 -55.60
CA LYS A 12 -57.60 6.53 -54.65
C LYS A 12 -56.19 6.76 -54.12
N VAL A 13 -55.26 7.10 -55.01
CA VAL A 13 -53.87 7.42 -54.68
C VAL A 13 -53.75 8.62 -53.76
N ALA A 14 -54.47 9.71 -54.05
CA ALA A 14 -54.49 10.90 -53.20
C ALA A 14 -54.93 10.61 -51.75
N ARG A 15 -55.73 9.55 -51.53
CA ARG A 15 -56.21 9.12 -50.19
C ARG A 15 -55.27 8.16 -49.47
N MET A 16 -54.23 7.65 -50.13
CA MET A 16 -53.24 6.78 -49.49
C MET A 16 -52.39 7.55 -48.46
N SER A 17 -51.53 6.84 -47.73
CA SER A 17 -50.58 7.43 -46.80
C SER A 17 -49.20 6.85 -47.05
N LEU A 18 -48.18 7.70 -47.08
CA LEU A 18 -46.78 7.28 -47.16
C LEU A 18 -46.24 6.78 -45.82
N PHE A 19 -46.89 7.13 -44.71
CA PHE A 19 -46.42 6.83 -43.36
C PHE A 19 -47.42 5.99 -42.56
N ALA A 20 -46.91 5.20 -41.63
CA ALA A 20 -47.69 4.48 -40.64
C ALA A 20 -47.94 5.38 -39.43
N THR A 21 -49.15 5.95 -39.32
CA THR A 21 -49.53 6.90 -38.24
C THR A 21 -50.34 6.25 -37.12
N ASN A 22 -50.25 4.92 -36.95
CA ASN A 22 -50.95 4.19 -35.90
C ASN A 22 -49.99 3.26 -35.14
N HIS A 23 -49.96 3.40 -33.82
CA HIS A 23 -49.17 2.55 -32.93
C HIS A 23 -49.99 2.08 -31.73
N SER A 24 -49.75 0.84 -31.32
CA SER A 24 -50.39 0.20 -30.16
C SER A 24 -49.43 0.01 -28.98
N LYS A 25 -48.11 0.12 -29.19
CA LYS A 25 -47.05 0.01 -28.19
C LYS A 25 -45.93 1.00 -28.49
N SER A 26 -45.16 1.37 -27.45
CA SER A 26 -43.88 2.05 -27.62
C SER A 26 -42.90 1.13 -28.33
N MET A 27 -42.05 1.68 -29.20
CA MET A 27 -41.09 0.91 -30.00
C MET A 27 -39.71 1.55 -29.99
N ARG A 28 -38.66 0.79 -30.26
CA ARG A 28 -37.30 1.34 -30.36
C ARG A 28 -37.20 2.26 -31.59
N LEU A 29 -36.25 3.19 -31.59
CA LEU A 29 -36.06 4.13 -32.71
C LEU A 29 -35.88 3.40 -34.05
N ASP A 30 -35.12 2.31 -34.07
CA ASP A 30 -34.88 1.54 -35.30
C ASP A 30 -36.12 0.76 -35.76
N GLU A 31 -36.92 0.25 -34.81
CA GLU A 31 -38.21 -0.40 -35.13
C GLU A 31 -39.21 0.60 -35.71
N PHE A 32 -39.22 1.82 -35.16
CA PHE A 32 -40.03 2.92 -35.68
C PHE A 32 -39.61 3.30 -37.10
N GLU A 33 -38.32 3.52 -37.32
CA GLU A 33 -37.76 3.83 -38.64
C GLU A 33 -38.12 2.74 -39.67
N GLN A 34 -37.90 1.47 -39.31
CA GLN A 34 -38.22 0.34 -40.19
C GLN A 34 -39.70 0.28 -40.55
N ALA A 35 -40.60 0.52 -39.59
CA ALA A 35 -42.04 0.55 -39.84
C ALA A 35 -42.43 1.68 -40.81
N GLN A 36 -41.80 2.85 -40.70
CA GLN A 36 -42.04 3.96 -41.63
C GLN A 36 -41.47 3.66 -43.02
N LEU A 37 -40.25 3.13 -43.12
CA LEU A 37 -39.64 2.76 -44.40
C LEU A 37 -40.44 1.70 -45.15
N GLN A 38 -40.98 0.71 -44.45
CA GLN A 38 -41.87 -0.30 -45.02
C GLN A 38 -43.18 0.31 -45.55
N ALA A 39 -43.77 1.26 -44.82
CA ALA A 39 -44.97 1.97 -45.29
C ALA A 39 -44.68 2.79 -46.56
N ILE A 40 -43.56 3.52 -46.57
CA ILE A 40 -43.12 4.32 -47.74
C ILE A 40 -42.89 3.40 -48.94
N GLU A 41 -42.20 2.27 -48.74
CA GLU A 41 -41.92 1.30 -49.80
C GLU A 41 -43.18 0.66 -50.36
N HIS A 42 -44.11 0.24 -49.50
CA HIS A 42 -45.38 -0.32 -49.92
C HIS A 42 -46.18 0.68 -50.78
N ALA A 43 -46.28 1.93 -50.33
CA ALA A 43 -46.95 2.98 -51.10
C ALA A 43 -46.23 3.29 -52.41
N THR A 44 -44.89 3.37 -52.41
CA THR A 44 -44.10 3.66 -53.62
C THR A 44 -44.21 2.53 -54.65
N ASN A 45 -44.16 1.26 -54.24
CA ASN A 45 -44.29 0.11 -55.14
C ASN A 45 -45.71 0.04 -55.73
N TYR A 46 -46.74 0.32 -54.93
CA TYR A 46 -48.11 0.45 -55.44
C TYR A 46 -48.21 1.52 -56.53
N MET A 47 -47.55 2.66 -56.33
CA MET A 47 -47.54 3.77 -57.28
C MET A 47 -46.80 3.42 -58.58
N ARG A 48 -45.62 2.78 -58.47
CA ARG A 48 -44.78 2.45 -59.64
C ARG A 48 -45.37 1.33 -60.48
N ASP A 49 -45.94 0.31 -59.85
CA ASP A 49 -46.34 -0.92 -60.53
C ASP A 49 -47.86 -0.97 -60.74
N THR A 50 -48.62 -0.94 -59.65
CA THR A 50 -50.07 -1.17 -59.68
C THR A 50 -50.82 0.00 -60.28
N TRP A 51 -50.49 1.24 -59.87
CA TRP A 51 -51.19 2.44 -60.31
C TRP A 51 -50.94 2.72 -61.80
N THR A 52 -49.68 2.69 -62.24
CA THR A 52 -49.32 2.88 -63.66
C THR A 52 -49.95 1.81 -64.56
N SER A 53 -49.90 0.53 -64.16
CA SER A 53 -50.51 -0.58 -64.91
C SER A 53 -52.03 -0.45 -64.99
N THR A 54 -52.68 -0.09 -63.88
CA THR A 54 -54.15 0.09 -63.83
C THR A 54 -54.58 1.26 -64.70
N LEU A 55 -53.87 2.39 -64.65
CA LEU A 55 -54.15 3.55 -65.51
C LEU A 55 -53.91 3.22 -66.99
N LYS A 56 -52.82 2.53 -67.33
CA LYS A 56 -52.55 2.05 -68.70
C LYS A 56 -53.69 1.17 -69.21
N ALA A 57 -54.13 0.19 -68.42
CA ALA A 57 -55.22 -0.70 -68.77
C ALA A 57 -56.56 0.05 -68.91
N ALA A 58 -56.83 1.02 -68.03
CA ALA A 58 -58.03 1.85 -68.08
C ALA A 58 -58.07 2.71 -69.36
N ILE A 59 -56.94 3.26 -69.79
CA ILE A 59 -56.84 4.04 -71.03
C ILE A 59 -56.94 3.12 -72.25
N LYS A 60 -56.14 2.05 -72.33
CA LYS A 60 -56.18 1.10 -73.47
C LYS A 60 -57.57 0.50 -73.67
N SER A 61 -58.23 0.07 -72.60
CA SER A 61 -59.60 -0.49 -72.70
C SER A 61 -60.63 0.54 -73.14
N SER A 62 -60.46 1.82 -72.80
CA SER A 62 -61.43 2.87 -73.13
C SER A 62 -61.30 3.40 -74.57
N PHE A 63 -60.16 3.17 -75.22
CA PHE A 63 -59.90 3.57 -76.61
C PHE A 63 -59.71 2.38 -77.56
N LYS A 64 -59.92 1.14 -77.10
CA LYS A 64 -59.70 -0.09 -77.88
C LYS A 64 -60.47 -0.12 -79.21
N ASP A 65 -61.71 0.36 -79.20
CA ASP A 65 -62.62 0.33 -80.35
C ASP A 65 -62.55 1.62 -81.19
N VAL A 66 -61.64 2.54 -80.84
CA VAL A 66 -61.43 3.79 -81.57
C VAL A 66 -60.37 3.55 -82.64
N GLY A 67 -60.81 3.37 -83.89
CA GLY A 67 -59.95 3.13 -85.05
C GLY A 67 -59.14 4.36 -85.51
N LYS A 68 -58.81 4.43 -86.81
CA LYS A 68 -58.06 5.55 -87.42
C LYS A 68 -58.83 6.87 -87.22
N GLY A 69 -58.24 7.82 -86.50
CA GLY A 69 -58.85 9.11 -86.17
C GLY A 69 -58.09 9.87 -85.08
N TRP A 70 -58.71 10.90 -84.49
CA TRP A 70 -58.08 11.82 -83.52
C TRP A 70 -57.56 11.17 -82.21
N TYR A 71 -57.94 9.91 -81.93
CA TYR A 71 -57.58 9.15 -80.72
C TYR A 71 -56.89 7.79 -81.03
N ASN A 72 -56.12 7.72 -82.10
CA ASN A 72 -55.43 6.50 -82.53
C ASN A 72 -54.25 6.12 -81.59
N LEU A 73 -54.39 5.03 -80.83
CA LEU A 73 -53.32 4.49 -79.97
C LEU A 73 -52.16 3.81 -80.75
N SER A 74 -52.38 3.47 -82.02
CA SER A 74 -51.38 2.83 -82.90
C SER A 74 -50.65 3.84 -83.79
N GLU A 75 -50.66 5.13 -83.43
CA GLU A 75 -49.91 6.16 -84.15
C GLU A 75 -48.40 5.90 -84.04
N SER A 76 -47.69 6.04 -85.16
CA SER A 76 -46.25 5.76 -85.27
C SER A 76 -45.43 7.00 -85.65
N ASN A 77 -46.09 8.08 -86.10
CA ASN A 77 -45.45 9.35 -86.39
C ASN A 77 -45.58 10.32 -85.19
N MET A 78 -44.45 10.77 -84.67
CA MET A 78 -44.38 11.69 -83.53
C MET A 78 -45.00 13.07 -83.82
N GLU A 79 -44.78 13.63 -85.01
CA GLU A 79 -45.34 14.93 -85.39
C GLU A 79 -46.87 14.86 -85.43
N THR A 80 -47.44 13.82 -86.04
CA THR A 80 -48.89 13.59 -86.08
C THR A 80 -49.47 13.43 -84.68
N TYR A 81 -48.78 12.69 -83.80
CA TYR A 81 -49.20 12.52 -82.42
C TYR A 81 -49.20 13.85 -81.65
N GLN A 82 -48.20 14.72 -81.83
CA GLN A 82 -48.10 16.00 -81.12
C GLN A 82 -49.32 16.92 -81.35
N PHE A 83 -49.89 16.93 -82.55
CA PHE A 83 -51.08 17.72 -82.88
C PHE A 83 -52.42 17.00 -82.59
N SER A 84 -52.39 15.76 -82.12
CA SER A 84 -53.58 14.93 -81.90
C SER A 84 -54.41 15.34 -80.67
N LYS A 85 -55.71 15.00 -80.68
CA LYS A 85 -56.56 15.15 -79.47
C LYS A 85 -56.17 14.13 -78.38
N LEU A 86 -55.56 13.01 -78.77
CA LEU A 86 -55.00 12.02 -77.84
C LEU A 86 -53.86 12.60 -76.99
N ARG A 87 -52.95 13.37 -77.59
CA ARG A 87 -51.88 14.07 -76.87
C ARG A 87 -52.44 15.04 -75.83
N ARG A 88 -53.48 15.80 -76.18
CA ARG A 88 -54.16 16.69 -75.22
C ARG A 88 -54.81 15.92 -74.08
N PHE A 89 -55.41 14.75 -74.37
CA PHE A 89 -55.96 13.86 -73.35
C PHE A 89 -54.87 13.28 -72.44
N LEU A 90 -53.76 12.78 -72.99
CA LEU A 90 -52.65 12.22 -72.21
C LEU A 90 -51.91 13.28 -71.38
N ASN A 91 -51.79 14.52 -71.87
CA ASN A 91 -51.36 15.65 -71.07
C ASN A 91 -52.28 15.92 -69.87
N LEU A 92 -53.61 15.82 -70.06
CA LEU A 92 -54.58 15.96 -68.97
C LEU A 92 -54.46 14.81 -67.96
N VAL A 93 -54.26 13.57 -68.43
CA VAL A 93 -53.97 12.42 -67.55
C VAL A 93 -52.68 12.65 -66.75
N ARG A 94 -51.61 13.14 -67.41
CA ARG A 94 -50.36 13.49 -66.74
C ARG A 94 -50.58 14.51 -65.63
N PHE A 95 -51.31 15.60 -65.88
CA PHE A 95 -51.61 16.60 -64.85
C PHE A 95 -52.41 16.01 -63.69
N HIS A 96 -53.40 15.15 -63.94
CA HIS A 96 -54.12 14.44 -62.87
C HIS A 96 -53.20 13.53 -62.04
N MET A 97 -52.25 12.84 -62.68
CA MET A 97 -51.28 12.02 -61.97
C MET A 97 -50.33 12.86 -61.11
N GLU A 98 -49.80 13.96 -61.66
CA GLU A 98 -48.92 14.89 -60.94
C GLU A 98 -49.64 15.52 -59.74
N ASP A 99 -50.89 15.96 -59.92
CA ASP A 99 -51.72 16.57 -58.88
C ASP A 99 -52.04 15.58 -57.75
N SER A 100 -52.45 14.34 -58.08
CA SER A 100 -52.72 13.31 -57.06
C SER A 100 -51.47 12.84 -56.33
N MET A 101 -50.32 12.79 -57.01
CA MET A 101 -49.04 12.47 -56.36
C MET A 101 -48.60 13.60 -55.41
N ARG A 102 -48.79 14.86 -55.81
CA ARG A 102 -48.55 16.03 -54.94
C ARG A 102 -49.47 16.01 -53.72
N GLU A 103 -50.78 15.81 -53.91
CA GLU A 103 -51.76 15.74 -52.82
C GLU A 103 -51.45 14.60 -51.83
N LEU A 104 -51.04 13.43 -52.32
CA LEU A 104 -50.59 12.30 -51.50
C LEU A 104 -49.40 12.69 -50.62
N VAL A 105 -48.36 13.31 -51.20
CA VAL A 105 -47.14 13.69 -50.48
C VAL A 105 -47.45 14.75 -49.43
N GLU A 106 -48.09 15.86 -49.83
CA GLU A 106 -48.38 16.99 -48.93
C GLU A 106 -49.29 16.55 -47.76
N THR A 107 -50.33 15.79 -48.06
CA THR A 107 -51.25 15.26 -47.03
C THR A 107 -50.55 14.26 -46.12
N SER A 108 -49.70 13.37 -46.66
CA SER A 108 -48.97 12.37 -45.86
C SER A 108 -47.97 13.04 -44.91
N LEU A 109 -47.20 14.01 -45.40
CA LEU A 109 -46.24 14.76 -44.59
C LEU A 109 -46.95 15.55 -43.48
N ALA A 110 -48.04 16.25 -43.80
CA ALA A 110 -48.83 16.98 -42.81
C ALA A 110 -49.42 16.05 -41.73
N ARG A 111 -49.98 14.90 -42.12
CA ARG A 111 -50.50 13.88 -41.18
C ARG A 111 -49.41 13.30 -40.30
N TYR A 112 -48.22 13.05 -40.85
CA TYR A 112 -47.08 12.54 -40.07
C TYR A 112 -46.60 13.57 -39.05
N VAL A 113 -46.41 14.84 -39.43
CA VAL A 113 -46.08 15.91 -38.47
C VAL A 113 -47.13 16.00 -37.39
N GLN A 114 -48.41 15.99 -37.75
CA GLN A 114 -49.50 16.05 -36.77
C GLN A 114 -49.46 14.86 -35.80
N TYR A 115 -49.23 13.65 -36.31
CA TYR A 115 -49.10 12.43 -35.50
C TYR A 115 -47.97 12.54 -34.47
N ILE A 116 -46.79 13.02 -34.87
CA ILE A 116 -45.65 13.20 -33.95
C ILE A 116 -45.86 14.37 -33.00
N SER A 117 -46.35 15.51 -33.49
CA SER A 117 -46.67 16.67 -32.64
C SER A 117 -47.68 16.33 -31.56
N LEU A 118 -48.68 15.48 -31.85
CA LEU A 118 -49.63 14.99 -30.84
C LEU A 118 -48.96 14.07 -29.81
N ALA A 119 -47.98 13.26 -30.21
CA ALA A 119 -47.20 12.44 -29.28
C ALA A 119 -46.25 13.29 -28.41
N CYS A 120 -45.80 14.44 -28.91
CA CYS A 120 -44.98 15.41 -28.19
C CYS A 120 -45.81 16.38 -27.32
N ALA A 121 -47.13 16.44 -27.50
CA ALA A 121 -47.99 17.43 -26.86
C ALA A 121 -48.26 17.10 -25.37
N GLY A 122 -47.69 17.89 -24.48
CA GLY A 122 -47.94 17.82 -23.04
C GLY A 122 -46.82 18.45 -22.24
N THR A 123 -47.07 18.66 -20.94
CA THR A 123 -46.06 19.13 -19.98
C THR A 123 -45.56 17.93 -19.18
N VAL A 124 -44.24 17.77 -19.12
CA VAL A 124 -43.59 16.72 -18.33
C VAL A 124 -42.79 17.37 -17.22
N THR A 125 -43.07 17.01 -15.97
CA THR A 125 -42.28 17.45 -14.80
C THR A 125 -41.61 16.25 -14.17
N VAL A 126 -40.29 16.34 -14.00
CA VAL A 126 -39.46 15.29 -13.40
C VAL A 126 -39.20 15.64 -11.94
N ASP A 127 -39.91 15.00 -11.02
CA ASP A 127 -39.74 15.23 -9.58
C ASP A 127 -38.72 14.24 -8.98
N GLY A 128 -38.58 13.04 -9.55
CA GLY A 128 -37.62 12.03 -9.14
C GLY A 128 -37.56 10.83 -10.09
N THR A 129 -36.79 9.80 -9.73
CA THR A 129 -36.62 8.60 -10.56
C THR A 129 -37.89 7.76 -10.67
N ALA A 130 -38.70 7.66 -9.62
CA ALA A 130 -40.02 7.02 -9.66
C ALA A 130 -41.19 8.01 -9.83
N HIS A 131 -40.93 9.32 -9.77
CA HIS A 131 -41.96 10.37 -9.81
C HIS A 131 -41.78 11.28 -11.02
N VAL A 132 -42.46 10.94 -12.11
CA VAL A 132 -42.57 11.77 -13.31
C VAL A 132 -44.05 12.01 -13.58
N ARG A 133 -44.46 13.28 -13.67
CA ARG A 133 -45.84 13.65 -14.01
C ARG A 133 -45.90 14.06 -15.48
N VAL A 134 -46.86 13.48 -16.20
CA VAL A 134 -47.07 13.73 -17.64
C VAL A 134 -48.50 14.22 -17.83
N GLU A 135 -48.65 15.51 -18.09
CA GLU A 135 -49.94 16.14 -18.39
C GLU A 135 -50.12 16.25 -19.90
N ARG A 136 -50.98 15.40 -20.47
CA ARG A 136 -51.20 15.36 -21.93
C ARG A 136 -52.29 16.34 -22.32
N ALA A 137 -52.03 17.15 -23.35
CA ALA A 137 -52.96 18.17 -23.85
C ALA A 137 -54.28 17.58 -24.40
N HIS A 138 -54.27 16.31 -24.82
CA HIS A 138 -55.44 15.58 -25.31
C HIS A 138 -55.52 14.29 -24.50
N GLY A 139 -56.65 13.98 -23.86
CA GLY A 139 -56.86 12.84 -22.94
C GLY A 139 -56.70 11.41 -23.54
N GLY A 140 -55.76 11.22 -24.46
CA GLY A 140 -55.50 9.98 -25.16
C GLY A 140 -54.71 8.97 -24.32
N LYS A 141 -55.26 7.75 -24.23
CA LYS A 141 -54.68 6.55 -23.59
C LYS A 141 -53.52 5.91 -24.38
N LYS A 142 -52.98 6.55 -25.43
CA LYS A 142 -51.95 5.94 -26.28
C LYS A 142 -50.59 5.86 -25.55
N PRO A 143 -49.79 4.80 -25.71
CA PRO A 143 -48.46 4.74 -25.10
C PRO A 143 -47.53 5.79 -25.72
N PRO A 144 -46.42 6.15 -25.03
CA PRO A 144 -45.33 6.92 -25.63
C PRO A 144 -44.90 6.32 -26.98
N LEU A 145 -44.37 7.14 -27.87
CA LEU A 145 -44.04 6.67 -29.22
C LEU A 145 -42.79 5.79 -29.20
N LEU A 146 -41.76 6.26 -28.49
CA LEU A 146 -40.45 5.63 -28.47
C LEU A 146 -40.21 4.90 -27.15
N ALA A 147 -39.39 3.87 -27.19
CA ALA A 147 -38.90 3.14 -26.01
C ALA A 147 -37.37 3.17 -25.99
N VAL A 148 -36.79 3.55 -24.85
CA VAL A 148 -35.34 3.52 -24.61
C VAL A 148 -35.06 2.74 -23.33
N GLU A 149 -33.87 2.17 -23.21
CA GLU A 149 -33.45 1.44 -22.03
C GLU A 149 -32.33 2.19 -21.31
N LEU A 150 -32.41 2.29 -19.97
CA LEU A 150 -31.27 2.76 -19.17
C LEU A 150 -30.24 1.64 -19.04
N GLN A 151 -28.98 1.99 -19.25
CA GLN A 151 -27.85 1.07 -19.16
C GLN A 151 -26.70 1.74 -18.40
N ALA A 152 -25.95 0.94 -17.65
CA ALA A 152 -24.73 1.44 -17.02
C ALA A 152 -23.66 1.65 -18.08
N ASN A 153 -23.04 2.83 -18.09
CA ASN A 153 -21.95 3.18 -18.99
C ASN A 153 -20.92 4.00 -18.20
N LYS A 154 -19.71 3.46 -18.06
CA LYS A 154 -18.64 4.07 -17.26
C LYS A 154 -18.14 5.39 -17.85
N ASP A 155 -18.24 5.54 -19.17
CA ASP A 155 -17.76 6.73 -19.88
C ASP A 155 -18.82 7.84 -19.96
N ALA A 156 -20.04 7.56 -19.48
CA ALA A 156 -21.13 8.53 -19.45
C ALA A 156 -21.14 9.33 -18.14
N PRO A 157 -21.43 10.63 -18.19
CA PRO A 157 -21.56 11.44 -16.97
C PRO A 157 -22.67 10.90 -16.07
N GLY A 158 -22.33 10.57 -14.82
CA GLY A 158 -23.25 9.93 -13.86
C GLY A 158 -23.34 8.41 -13.98
N GLY A 159 -22.52 7.77 -14.83
CA GLY A 159 -22.38 6.31 -14.94
C GLY A 159 -23.56 5.58 -15.61
N ILE A 160 -24.57 6.29 -16.08
CA ILE A 160 -25.80 5.75 -16.69
C ILE A 160 -26.12 6.51 -17.97
N ALA A 161 -26.47 5.78 -19.02
CA ALA A 161 -26.86 6.34 -20.32
C ALA A 161 -28.10 5.64 -20.89
N TYR A 162 -28.73 6.27 -21.88
CA TYR A 162 -29.75 5.64 -22.69
C TYR A 162 -29.13 4.72 -23.75
N SER A 163 -29.83 3.62 -24.07
CA SER A 163 -29.50 2.69 -25.15
C SER A 163 -29.49 3.34 -26.54
N THR A 164 -30.13 4.49 -26.68
CA THR A 164 -30.25 5.27 -27.91
C THR A 164 -29.86 6.70 -27.62
N GLN A 165 -28.96 7.26 -28.42
CA GLN A 165 -28.53 8.65 -28.32
C GLN A 165 -29.71 9.58 -28.63
N LEU A 166 -30.04 10.49 -27.71
CA LEU A 166 -31.21 11.36 -27.86
C LEU A 166 -31.07 12.29 -29.07
N ASP A 167 -29.86 12.78 -29.34
CA ASP A 167 -29.53 13.65 -30.48
C ASP A 167 -29.78 12.98 -31.84
N ALA A 168 -29.80 11.65 -31.89
CA ALA A 168 -30.07 10.91 -33.13
C ALA A 168 -31.57 10.81 -33.46
N ILE A 169 -32.47 11.05 -32.48
CA ILE A 169 -33.92 10.83 -32.66
C ILE A 169 -34.51 11.82 -33.67
N ALA A 170 -34.29 13.13 -33.49
CA ALA A 170 -34.87 14.15 -34.36
C ALA A 170 -34.37 14.04 -35.82
N PRO A 171 -33.05 13.91 -36.09
CA PRO A 171 -32.55 13.74 -37.45
C PRO A 171 -33.09 12.49 -38.16
N LYS A 172 -33.17 11.36 -37.45
CA LYS A 172 -33.63 10.09 -38.03
C LYS A 172 -35.13 10.09 -38.34
N MET A 173 -35.93 10.78 -37.52
CA MET A 173 -37.35 10.99 -37.82
C MET A 173 -37.56 11.99 -38.96
N CYS A 174 -36.68 13.00 -39.11
CA CYS A 174 -36.73 13.96 -40.20
C CYS A 174 -36.26 13.37 -41.54
N SER A 175 -35.26 12.49 -41.57
CA SER A 175 -34.74 11.87 -42.82
C SER A 175 -35.79 11.00 -43.52
N LEU A 176 -36.81 10.54 -42.79
CA LEU A 176 -37.97 9.84 -43.36
C LEU A 176 -38.78 10.75 -44.30
N PHE A 177 -38.76 12.08 -44.11
CA PHE A 177 -39.39 13.05 -45.03
C PHE A 177 -38.69 13.00 -46.37
N GLU A 178 -37.37 13.14 -46.33
CA GLU A 178 -36.52 13.16 -47.50
C GLU A 178 -36.63 11.82 -48.25
N THR A 179 -36.65 10.71 -47.52
CA THR A 179 -36.82 9.37 -48.10
C THR A 179 -38.19 9.19 -48.77
N ALA A 180 -39.28 9.64 -48.14
CA ALA A 180 -40.63 9.54 -48.71
C ALA A 180 -40.78 10.36 -49.99
N VAL A 181 -40.22 11.57 -50.01
CA VAL A 181 -40.28 12.47 -51.16
C VAL A 181 -39.38 11.98 -52.31
N THR A 182 -38.13 11.61 -52.01
CA THR A 182 -37.16 11.14 -53.03
C THR A 182 -37.56 9.83 -53.69
N LYS A 183 -38.19 8.88 -52.96
CA LYS A 183 -38.66 7.62 -53.54
C LYS A 183 -39.73 7.79 -54.63
N LEU A 184 -40.47 8.90 -54.62
CA LEU A 184 -41.48 9.22 -55.65
C LEU A 184 -40.91 10.01 -56.83
N GLN A 185 -39.68 10.52 -56.73
CA GLN A 185 -39.01 11.20 -57.84
C GLN A 185 -38.63 10.20 -58.95
N GLY A 186 -38.61 10.69 -60.19
CA GLY A 186 -38.24 9.88 -61.35
C GLY A 186 -39.30 8.90 -61.83
N MET A 187 -40.55 9.00 -61.34
CA MET A 187 -41.65 8.18 -61.82
C MET A 187 -41.90 8.42 -63.32
N PRO A 188 -41.92 7.39 -64.18
CA PRO A 188 -42.10 7.57 -65.61
C PRO A 188 -43.51 8.06 -65.95
N GLN A 189 -43.63 8.91 -66.98
CA GLN A 189 -44.93 9.29 -67.52
C GLN A 189 -45.62 8.09 -68.16
N LEU A 190 -46.95 8.11 -68.14
CA LEU A 190 -47.75 7.01 -68.68
C LEU A 190 -47.72 6.94 -70.21
N GLU A 191 -47.42 8.06 -70.89
CA GLU A 191 -47.54 8.20 -72.34
C GLU A 191 -46.72 7.19 -73.15
N PRO A 192 -45.42 6.94 -72.86
CA PRO A 192 -44.63 5.95 -73.58
C PRO A 192 -45.14 4.52 -73.41
N SER A 193 -45.72 4.22 -72.24
CA SER A 193 -46.28 2.90 -71.95
C SER A 193 -47.62 2.65 -72.65
N VAL A 194 -48.36 3.72 -72.99
CA VAL A 194 -49.65 3.67 -73.67
C VAL A 194 -49.45 3.70 -75.19
N MET A 195 -48.50 4.52 -75.68
CA MET A 195 -48.15 4.68 -77.10
C MET A 195 -46.96 3.77 -77.48
N GLU A 196 -47.19 2.45 -77.47
CA GLU A 196 -46.13 1.45 -77.72
C GLU A 196 -45.57 1.47 -79.16
N SER A 197 -46.28 2.08 -80.11
CA SER A 197 -45.87 2.19 -81.51
C SER A 197 -45.03 3.45 -81.82
N LEU A 198 -44.83 4.35 -80.84
CA LEU A 198 -43.99 5.54 -80.97
C LEU A 198 -42.57 5.27 -80.46
N PHE A 199 -41.58 5.83 -81.14
CA PHE A 199 -40.19 5.83 -80.66
C PHE A 199 -39.96 6.95 -79.63
N TRP A 200 -39.41 6.61 -78.47
CA TRP A 200 -39.09 7.55 -77.39
C TRP A 200 -37.59 7.48 -77.07
N ALA A 201 -36.86 8.58 -77.31
CA ALA A 201 -35.42 8.64 -77.04
C ALA A 201 -35.07 8.66 -75.54
N VAL A 202 -35.96 9.24 -74.72
CA VAL A 202 -35.88 9.28 -73.25
C VAL A 202 -37.31 9.14 -72.73
N ILE A 203 -37.51 8.35 -71.67
CA ILE A 203 -38.80 8.24 -70.98
C ILE A 203 -38.94 9.47 -70.07
N PRO A 204 -39.86 10.41 -70.37
CA PRO A 204 -40.06 11.57 -69.51
C PRO A 204 -40.66 11.14 -68.17
N THR A 205 -40.38 11.89 -67.11
CA THR A 205 -40.85 11.61 -65.75
C THR A 205 -41.96 12.59 -65.34
N LEU A 206 -42.78 12.19 -64.37
CA LEU A 206 -43.76 13.06 -63.73
C LEU A 206 -43.05 14.09 -62.85
N ASN A 207 -43.61 15.29 -62.78
CA ASN A 207 -43.18 16.28 -61.79
C ASN A 207 -43.57 15.77 -60.38
N ALA A 208 -42.59 15.71 -59.49
CA ALA A 208 -42.78 15.30 -58.10
C ALA A 208 -42.42 16.44 -57.15
N VAL A 209 -42.98 16.38 -55.94
CA VAL A 209 -42.63 17.30 -54.84
C VAL A 209 -41.12 17.20 -54.57
N HIS A 210 -40.47 18.35 -54.38
CA HIS A 210 -39.05 18.40 -54.05
C HIS A 210 -38.82 18.64 -52.53
N PRO A 211 -37.81 18.02 -51.89
CA PRO A 211 -37.54 18.22 -50.46
C PRO A 211 -37.26 19.67 -50.06
N MET A 212 -36.82 20.50 -51.02
CA MET A 212 -36.51 21.92 -50.82
C MET A 212 -37.68 22.87 -51.10
N GLU A 213 -38.89 22.35 -51.36
CA GLU A 213 -40.07 23.20 -51.44
C GLU A 213 -40.40 23.79 -50.05
N GLU A 214 -40.75 25.08 -50.01
CA GLU A 214 -41.02 25.82 -48.76
C GLU A 214 -42.03 25.12 -47.83
N PRO A 215 -43.16 24.55 -48.30
CA PRO A 215 -44.10 23.85 -47.42
C PRO A 215 -43.50 22.58 -46.78
N VAL A 216 -42.61 21.89 -47.48
CA VAL A 216 -41.94 20.67 -47.00
C VAL A 216 -40.91 21.04 -45.93
N GLN A 217 -40.13 22.10 -46.17
CA GLN A 217 -39.16 22.62 -45.20
C GLN A 217 -39.84 23.13 -43.92
N ALA A 218 -40.98 23.82 -44.05
CA ALA A 218 -41.75 24.29 -42.90
C ALA A 218 -42.27 23.12 -42.03
N LEU A 219 -42.76 22.05 -42.66
CA LEU A 219 -43.19 20.83 -41.95
C LEU A 219 -42.03 20.12 -41.24
N ARG A 220 -40.86 20.04 -41.89
CA ARG A 220 -39.62 19.48 -41.31
C ARG A 220 -39.16 20.28 -40.08
N ALA A 221 -39.08 21.60 -40.19
CA ALA A 221 -38.68 22.47 -39.09
C ALA A 221 -39.64 22.37 -37.88
N ARG A 222 -40.95 22.27 -38.14
CA ARG A 222 -41.95 22.05 -37.09
C ARG A 222 -41.76 20.71 -36.38
N LEU A 223 -41.50 19.64 -37.13
CA LEU A 223 -41.23 18.32 -36.57
C LEU A 223 -40.01 18.33 -35.66
N GLU A 224 -38.90 18.89 -36.14
CA GLU A 224 -37.64 19.01 -35.41
C GLU A 224 -37.81 19.78 -34.10
N SER A 225 -38.50 20.93 -34.14
CA SER A 225 -38.78 21.73 -32.96
C SER A 225 -39.66 21.00 -31.93
N CYS A 226 -40.70 20.27 -32.38
CA CYS A 226 -41.56 19.50 -31.49
C CYS A 226 -40.80 18.38 -30.77
N ILE A 227 -39.96 17.63 -31.49
CA ILE A 227 -39.18 16.53 -30.91
C ILE A 227 -38.14 17.08 -29.95
N ALA A 228 -37.38 18.11 -30.33
CA ALA A 228 -36.37 18.73 -29.47
C ALA A 228 -36.97 19.23 -28.14
N GLY A 229 -38.16 19.84 -28.18
CA GLY A 229 -38.87 20.24 -26.96
C GLY A 229 -39.27 19.05 -26.08
N ALA A 230 -39.74 17.96 -26.68
CA ALA A 230 -40.18 16.76 -25.96
C ALA A 230 -39.04 15.91 -25.37
N LEU A 231 -37.79 16.08 -25.85
CA LEU A 231 -36.61 15.37 -25.35
C LEU A 231 -35.97 16.04 -24.12
N LYS A 232 -36.16 17.35 -23.90
CA LYS A 232 -35.59 18.04 -22.72
C LYS A 232 -35.95 17.40 -21.37
N PRO A 233 -37.21 17.00 -21.10
CA PRO A 233 -37.55 16.30 -19.87
C PRO A 233 -36.92 14.90 -19.76
N VAL A 234 -36.62 14.26 -20.90
CA VAL A 234 -35.91 12.97 -20.95
C VAL A 234 -34.46 13.15 -20.52
N GLU A 235 -33.79 14.20 -20.98
CA GLU A 235 -32.44 14.57 -20.51
C GLU A 235 -32.43 14.90 -19.01
N GLU A 236 -33.42 15.64 -18.51
CA GLU A 236 -33.54 15.96 -17.09
C GLU A 236 -33.75 14.69 -16.25
N TYR A 237 -34.55 13.74 -16.74
CA TYR A 237 -34.75 12.45 -16.08
C TYR A 237 -33.45 11.66 -15.92
N LEU A 238 -32.60 11.61 -16.96
CA LEU A 238 -31.29 10.96 -16.87
C LEU A 238 -30.41 11.58 -15.79
N LYS A 239 -30.40 12.91 -15.66
CA LYS A 239 -29.60 13.62 -14.64
C LYS A 239 -29.96 13.20 -13.20
N ARG A 240 -31.22 12.79 -12.95
CA ARG A 240 -31.64 12.32 -11.60
C ARG A 240 -30.93 11.04 -11.16
N TYR A 241 -30.36 10.28 -12.08
CA TYR A 241 -29.60 9.06 -11.80
C TYR A 241 -28.14 9.30 -11.39
N GLY A 242 -27.60 10.50 -11.59
CA GLY A 242 -26.23 10.85 -11.18
C GLY A 242 -25.97 10.65 -9.68
N ARG A 243 -27.00 10.74 -8.84
CA ARG A 243 -26.91 10.45 -7.40
C ARG A 243 -26.46 9.02 -7.06
N TYR A 244 -26.58 8.08 -8.01
CA TYR A 244 -26.20 6.67 -7.83
C TYR A 244 -24.80 6.34 -8.38
N GLU A 245 -24.08 7.33 -8.92
CA GLU A 245 -22.73 7.17 -9.47
C GLU A 245 -21.74 6.62 -8.44
N ALA A 246 -21.80 7.11 -7.20
CA ALA A 246 -20.98 6.60 -6.10
C ALA A 246 -21.26 5.11 -5.83
N LEU A 247 -22.53 4.69 -5.86
CA LEU A 247 -22.90 3.28 -5.71
C LEU A 247 -22.44 2.44 -6.90
N LEU A 248 -22.48 2.97 -8.13
CA LEU A 248 -21.97 2.30 -9.33
C LEU A 248 -20.45 2.12 -9.32
N SER A 249 -19.72 3.03 -8.69
CA SER A 249 -18.26 3.02 -8.63
C SER A 249 -17.71 2.22 -7.43
N MET A 250 -18.43 2.16 -6.32
CA MET A 250 -17.99 1.45 -5.10
C MET A 250 -17.82 -0.06 -5.30
N SER A 251 -16.79 -0.69 -4.74
CA SER A 251 -16.68 -2.17 -4.68
C SER A 251 -17.19 -2.67 -3.31
N PRO A 252 -18.21 -3.55 -3.28
CA PRO A 252 -18.68 -4.15 -2.03
C PRO A 252 -17.58 -4.91 -1.28
N GLU A 253 -16.67 -5.56 -2.00
CA GLU A 253 -15.55 -6.31 -1.45
C GLU A 253 -14.51 -5.39 -0.80
N ALA A 254 -14.10 -4.33 -1.51
CA ALA A 254 -13.15 -3.36 -0.98
C ALA A 254 -13.70 -2.68 0.28
N TYR A 255 -14.98 -2.30 0.25
CA TYR A 255 -15.65 -1.67 1.39
C TYR A 255 -15.62 -2.55 2.66
N VAL A 256 -15.93 -3.84 2.51
CA VAL A 256 -15.91 -4.78 3.63
C VAL A 256 -14.48 -5.12 4.05
N GLY A 257 -13.54 -5.16 3.10
CA GLY A 257 -12.12 -5.35 3.36
C GLY A 257 -11.50 -4.22 4.20
N GLU A 258 -11.90 -2.96 3.98
CA GLU A 258 -11.49 -1.82 4.81
C GLU A 258 -11.99 -1.94 6.26
N LEU A 259 -13.21 -2.44 6.46
CA LEU A 259 -13.73 -2.71 7.80
C LEU A 259 -13.02 -3.88 8.46
N GLU A 260 -12.76 -4.95 7.72
CA GLU A 260 -12.02 -6.12 8.22
C GLU A 260 -10.57 -5.77 8.58
N ALA A 261 -9.94 -4.83 7.86
CA ALA A 261 -8.58 -4.36 8.12
C ALA A 261 -8.39 -3.69 9.49
N LYS A 262 -9.48 -3.27 10.16
CA LYS A 262 -9.44 -2.77 11.53
C LYS A 262 -9.08 -3.85 12.57
N GLY A 263 -9.18 -5.13 12.23
CA GLY A 263 -8.76 -6.23 13.10
C GLY A 263 -9.45 -6.19 14.47
N GLU A 264 -8.66 -6.09 15.54
CA GLU A 264 -9.15 -6.05 16.94
C GLU A 264 -9.91 -4.76 17.29
N ASP A 265 -9.71 -3.67 16.55
CA ASP A 265 -10.42 -2.40 16.76
C ASP A 265 -11.85 -2.42 16.21
N LEU A 266 -12.21 -3.44 15.40
CA LEU A 266 -13.54 -3.55 14.81
C LEU A 266 -14.57 -3.96 15.87
N THR A 267 -15.52 -3.07 16.16
CA THR A 267 -16.55 -3.32 17.16
C THR A 267 -17.85 -3.88 16.55
N LEU A 268 -18.57 -4.70 17.32
CA LEU A 268 -19.91 -5.18 16.94
C LEU A 268 -20.88 -4.02 16.67
N ALA A 269 -20.73 -2.91 17.41
CA ALA A 269 -21.56 -1.73 17.25
C ALA A 269 -21.39 -1.10 15.86
N GLU A 270 -20.15 -0.96 15.38
CA GLU A 270 -19.85 -0.47 14.03
C GLU A 270 -20.41 -1.40 12.95
N VAL A 271 -20.17 -2.71 13.04
CA VAL A 271 -20.67 -3.68 12.05
C VAL A 271 -22.20 -3.67 12.01
N ARG A 272 -22.87 -3.60 13.17
CA ARG A 272 -24.33 -3.47 13.25
C ARG A 272 -24.83 -2.15 12.66
N ALA A 273 -24.15 -1.04 12.92
CA ALA A 273 -24.52 0.26 12.37
C ALA A 273 -24.44 0.24 10.85
N GLU A 274 -23.37 -0.33 10.28
CA GLU A 274 -23.18 -0.47 8.84
C GLU A 274 -24.23 -1.38 8.19
N ILE A 275 -24.53 -2.54 8.79
CA ILE A 275 -25.59 -3.43 8.31
C ILE A 275 -26.94 -2.70 8.31
N ARG A 276 -27.28 -2.00 9.40
CA ARG A 276 -28.55 -1.25 9.51
C ARG A 276 -28.64 -0.15 8.47
N ARG A 277 -27.59 0.67 8.36
CA ARG A 277 -27.50 1.79 7.41
C ARG A 277 -27.69 1.29 5.98
N HIS A 278 -26.93 0.29 5.56
CA HIS A 278 -27.01 -0.21 4.20
C HIS A 278 -28.28 -1.02 3.91
N SER A 279 -28.89 -1.66 4.91
CA SER A 279 -30.21 -2.30 4.76
C SER A 279 -31.32 -1.26 4.56
N ALA A 280 -31.30 -0.17 5.34
CA ALA A 280 -32.25 0.94 5.17
C ALA A 280 -32.06 1.65 3.82
N GLU A 281 -30.81 1.86 3.39
CA GLU A 281 -30.50 2.41 2.07
C GLU A 281 -30.96 1.48 0.93
N LEU A 282 -30.88 0.15 1.11
CA LEU A 282 -31.38 -0.83 0.14
C LEU A 282 -32.92 -0.76 0.01
N GLU A 283 -33.64 -0.68 1.13
CA GLU A 283 -35.10 -0.49 1.12
C GLU A 283 -35.50 0.82 0.45
N ALA A 284 -34.86 1.93 0.83
CA ALA A 284 -35.09 3.24 0.20
C ALA A 284 -34.78 3.23 -1.31
N LEU A 285 -33.73 2.53 -1.74
CA LEU A 285 -33.38 2.37 -3.14
C LEU A 285 -34.44 1.57 -3.92
N ASN A 286 -35.00 0.52 -3.29
CA ASN A 286 -36.04 -0.32 -3.86
C ASN A 286 -37.36 0.44 -4.08
N GLU A 287 -37.68 1.40 -3.20
CA GLU A 287 -38.82 2.32 -3.33
C GLU A 287 -38.56 3.45 -4.33
N ALA A 288 -37.36 4.04 -4.33
CA ALA A 288 -37.04 5.23 -5.13
C ALA A 288 -36.91 4.94 -6.65
N LEU A 289 -36.63 3.70 -7.03
CA LEU A 289 -36.49 3.30 -8.44
C LEU A 289 -37.79 2.70 -8.97
N PRO A 290 -38.20 2.96 -10.22
CA PRO A 290 -39.36 2.29 -10.80
C PRO A 290 -39.02 0.84 -11.21
N PRO A 291 -39.92 -0.13 -10.99
CA PRO A 291 -39.62 -1.57 -11.14
C PRO A 291 -39.43 -2.04 -12.60
N GLN A 292 -40.18 -1.48 -13.55
CA GLN A 292 -40.10 -1.89 -14.96
C GLN A 292 -39.65 -0.74 -15.87
N GLY A 293 -40.33 0.40 -15.74
CA GLY A 293 -40.06 1.59 -16.52
C GLY A 293 -41.07 2.70 -16.23
N ILE A 294 -40.82 3.88 -16.77
CA ILE A 294 -41.66 5.06 -16.58
C ILE A 294 -41.82 5.84 -17.89
N ALA A 295 -42.98 6.48 -18.07
CA ALA A 295 -43.23 7.33 -19.22
C ALA A 295 -42.69 8.74 -18.97
N VAL A 296 -41.86 9.24 -19.89
CA VAL A 296 -41.28 10.59 -19.88
C VAL A 296 -41.65 11.27 -21.19
N GLY A 297 -42.90 11.72 -21.28
CA GLY A 297 -43.44 12.39 -22.48
C GLY A 297 -43.49 11.47 -23.71
N LEU A 298 -42.67 11.81 -24.72
CA LEU A 298 -42.55 11.08 -25.99
C LEU A 298 -41.95 9.68 -25.83
N VAL A 299 -41.18 9.46 -24.75
CA VAL A 299 -40.35 8.27 -24.56
C VAL A 299 -40.79 7.47 -23.34
N TYR A 300 -40.86 6.14 -23.49
CA TYR A 300 -40.96 5.20 -22.39
C TYR A 300 -39.55 4.71 -22.01
N VAL A 301 -39.15 4.91 -20.76
CA VAL A 301 -37.82 4.56 -20.26
C VAL A 301 -37.88 3.26 -19.48
N HIS A 302 -37.22 2.21 -19.97
CA HIS A 302 -37.05 0.95 -19.24
C HIS A 302 -35.93 1.09 -18.20
N THR A 303 -36.25 0.80 -16.94
CA THR A 303 -35.34 1.01 -15.79
C THR A 303 -34.89 -0.29 -15.12
N ALA A 304 -35.51 -1.42 -15.48
CA ALA A 304 -35.30 -2.72 -14.81
C ALA A 304 -33.83 -3.12 -14.71
N LYS A 305 -33.05 -3.02 -15.80
CA LYS A 305 -31.62 -3.42 -15.79
C LYS A 305 -30.78 -2.61 -14.79
N VAL A 306 -30.93 -1.28 -14.80
CA VAL A 306 -30.21 -0.41 -13.88
C VAL A 306 -30.69 -0.60 -12.44
N ARG A 307 -32.00 -0.77 -12.23
CA ARG A 307 -32.56 -1.09 -10.92
C ARG A 307 -31.95 -2.37 -10.36
N ASP A 308 -32.01 -3.46 -11.12
CA ASP A 308 -31.49 -4.77 -10.71
C ASP A 308 -29.99 -4.70 -10.41
N LEU A 309 -29.22 -3.95 -11.22
CA LEU A 309 -27.80 -3.75 -10.99
C LEU A 309 -27.53 -3.04 -9.65
N LEU A 310 -28.20 -1.92 -9.39
CA LEU A 310 -28.02 -1.14 -8.16
C LEU A 310 -28.47 -1.91 -6.92
N LEU A 311 -29.62 -2.60 -7.00
CA LEU A 311 -30.15 -3.44 -5.92
C LEU A 311 -29.22 -4.60 -5.61
N ARG A 312 -28.83 -5.41 -6.61
CA ARG A 312 -27.92 -6.55 -6.42
C ARG A 312 -26.61 -6.13 -5.79
N LYS A 313 -26.08 -4.97 -6.18
CA LYS A 313 -24.82 -4.46 -5.63
C LYS A 313 -24.95 -4.12 -4.15
N LYS A 314 -26.08 -3.51 -3.77
CA LYS A 314 -26.37 -3.16 -2.37
C LYS A 314 -26.72 -4.39 -1.54
N GLU A 315 -27.50 -5.33 -2.07
CA GLU A 315 -27.78 -6.64 -1.49
C GLU A 315 -26.49 -7.41 -1.22
N LYS A 316 -25.57 -7.43 -2.19
CA LYS A 316 -24.25 -8.06 -2.04
C LYS A 316 -23.47 -7.42 -0.90
N LEU A 317 -23.42 -6.09 -0.82
CA LEU A 317 -22.75 -5.40 0.30
C LEU A 317 -23.35 -5.80 1.66
N VAL A 318 -24.68 -5.76 1.80
CA VAL A 318 -25.35 -6.18 3.04
C VAL A 318 -25.05 -7.63 3.37
N SER A 319 -25.01 -8.52 2.37
CA SER A 319 -24.66 -9.93 2.57
C SER A 319 -23.22 -10.12 3.06
N LEU A 320 -22.25 -9.38 2.50
CA LEU A 320 -20.86 -9.43 2.90
C LEU A 320 -20.65 -8.87 4.31
N LEU A 321 -21.36 -7.80 4.69
CA LEU A 321 -21.33 -7.27 6.05
C LEU A 321 -21.90 -8.26 7.08
N ARG A 322 -22.96 -9.01 6.72
CA ARG A 322 -23.47 -10.10 7.56
C ARG A 322 -22.47 -11.24 7.70
N LEU A 323 -21.77 -11.59 6.62
CA LEU A 323 -20.70 -12.58 6.65
C LEU A 323 -19.51 -12.12 7.50
N LEU A 324 -19.13 -10.83 7.43
CA LEU A 324 -18.11 -10.25 8.31
C LEU A 324 -18.52 -10.41 9.78
N CYS A 325 -19.78 -10.13 10.12
CA CYS A 325 -20.32 -10.32 11.47
C CYS A 325 -20.24 -11.79 11.95
N ALA A 326 -20.28 -12.78 11.03
CA ALA A 326 -20.10 -14.20 11.35
C ALA A 326 -18.63 -14.60 11.44
N CYS A 327 -17.78 -13.99 10.61
CA CYS A 327 -16.36 -14.30 10.53
C CYS A 327 -15.59 -13.86 11.80
N VAL A 328 -15.96 -12.72 12.39
CA VAL A 328 -15.30 -12.19 13.60
C VAL A 328 -15.35 -13.18 14.78
N PRO A 329 -16.51 -13.63 15.27
CA PRO A 329 -16.56 -14.59 16.39
C PRO A 329 -15.91 -15.93 16.06
N ARG A 330 -15.94 -16.37 14.79
CA ARG A 330 -15.21 -17.57 14.35
C ARG A 330 -13.70 -17.44 14.56
N LYS A 331 -13.10 -16.31 14.13
CA LYS A 331 -11.67 -16.03 14.33
C LYS A 331 -11.32 -15.94 15.82
N MET A 332 -12.15 -15.28 16.61
CA MET A 332 -11.99 -15.19 18.06
C MET A 332 -12.02 -16.57 18.72
N MET A 333 -12.98 -17.43 18.34
CA MET A 333 -13.09 -18.79 18.90
C MET A 333 -11.90 -19.68 18.52
N ALA A 334 -11.35 -19.52 17.31
CA ALA A 334 -10.12 -20.21 16.91
C ALA A 334 -8.92 -19.79 17.78
N ALA A 335 -8.81 -18.51 18.13
CA ALA A 335 -7.77 -18.01 19.04
C ALA A 335 -7.94 -18.57 20.46
N VAL A 336 -9.17 -18.63 20.97
CA VAL A 336 -9.51 -19.27 22.26
C VAL A 336 -9.12 -20.74 22.24
N GLU A 337 -9.45 -21.47 21.18
CA GLU A 337 -9.10 -22.88 21.04
C GLU A 337 -7.58 -23.09 21.02
N SER A 338 -6.84 -22.24 20.31
CA SER A 338 -5.37 -22.32 20.28
C SER A 338 -4.77 -22.19 21.68
N LYS A 339 -5.21 -21.19 22.46
CA LYS A 339 -4.77 -20.99 23.85
C LYS A 339 -5.13 -22.19 24.73
N ALA A 340 -6.35 -22.70 24.59
CA ALA A 340 -6.81 -23.85 25.37
C ALA A 340 -6.02 -25.14 25.05
N ARG A 341 -5.68 -25.37 23.77
CA ARG A 341 -4.86 -26.51 23.35
C ARG A 341 -3.42 -26.42 23.85
N GLU A 342 -2.86 -25.22 23.93
CA GLU A 342 -1.54 -25.01 24.52
C GLU A 342 -1.53 -25.39 26.01
N ILE A 343 -2.53 -24.94 26.77
CA ILE A 343 -2.70 -25.31 28.18
C ILE A 343 -2.88 -26.83 28.31
N GLU A 344 -3.72 -27.44 27.47
CA GLU A 344 -3.90 -28.91 27.46
C GLU A 344 -2.58 -29.65 27.20
N ARG A 345 -1.75 -29.17 26.28
CA ARG A 345 -0.44 -29.79 25.99
C ARG A 345 0.48 -29.71 27.20
N THR A 346 0.55 -28.57 27.87
CA THR A 346 1.40 -28.39 29.05
C THR A 346 0.94 -29.27 30.21
N LEU A 347 -0.38 -29.38 30.44
CA LEU A 347 -0.93 -30.28 31.47
C LEU A 347 -0.69 -31.77 31.19
N ARG A 348 -0.47 -32.16 29.92
CA ARG A 348 -0.22 -33.55 29.54
C ARG A 348 1.27 -33.92 29.48
N ALA A 349 2.17 -32.97 29.66
CA ALA A 349 3.60 -33.24 29.65
C ALA A 349 3.94 -34.22 30.80
N LYS A 350 4.83 -35.18 30.52
CA LYS A 350 5.29 -36.12 31.55
C LYS A 350 6.46 -35.48 32.31
N ALA A 351 6.40 -35.45 33.63
CA ALA A 351 7.53 -35.04 34.46
C ALA A 351 8.62 -36.12 34.42
N ALA A 352 9.87 -35.72 34.20
CA ALA A 352 11.03 -36.60 34.18
C ALA A 352 11.86 -36.55 35.48
N ASN A 353 11.66 -35.52 36.30
CA ASN A 353 12.34 -35.30 37.58
C ASN A 353 11.46 -34.49 38.55
N LEU A 354 11.96 -34.20 39.75
CA LEU A 354 11.25 -33.45 40.80
C LEU A 354 11.04 -31.98 40.43
N GLU A 355 11.97 -31.39 39.68
CA GLU A 355 11.90 -30.01 39.21
C GLU A 355 10.73 -29.83 38.22
N ASP A 356 10.56 -30.76 37.27
CA ASP A 356 9.43 -30.81 36.36
C ASP A 356 8.10 -30.98 37.09
N VAL A 357 8.10 -31.77 38.19
CA VAL A 357 6.90 -31.94 39.04
C VAL A 357 6.53 -30.61 39.71
N ASP A 358 7.48 -29.92 40.31
CA ASP A 358 7.25 -28.62 40.95
C ASP A 358 6.83 -27.54 39.93
N GLU A 359 7.48 -27.48 38.76
CA GLU A 359 7.10 -26.56 37.69
C GLU A 359 5.66 -26.81 37.20
N GLN A 360 5.28 -28.08 37.00
CA GLN A 360 3.91 -28.42 36.64
C GLN A 360 2.90 -28.10 37.75
N ARG A 361 3.24 -28.32 39.03
CA ARG A 361 2.38 -27.92 40.16
C ARG A 361 2.17 -26.41 40.17
N LYS A 362 3.23 -25.60 40.05
CA LYS A 362 3.15 -24.14 39.95
C LYS A 362 2.34 -23.69 38.74
N PHE A 363 2.47 -24.38 37.60
CA PHE A 363 1.62 -24.12 36.43
C PHE A 363 0.14 -24.38 36.73
N ILE A 364 -0.18 -25.48 37.43
CA ILE A 364 -1.55 -25.82 37.85
C ILE A 364 -2.08 -24.80 38.88
N GLU A 365 -1.24 -24.31 39.81
CA GLU A 365 -1.61 -23.23 40.73
C GLU A 365 -1.94 -21.92 40.01
N GLY A 366 -1.20 -21.59 38.95
CA GLY A 366 -1.46 -20.44 38.09
C GLY A 366 -2.56 -20.65 37.05
N LEU A 367 -3.12 -21.86 36.93
CA LEU A 367 -4.14 -22.21 35.95
C LEU A 367 -5.42 -21.36 36.05
N PRO A 368 -5.96 -20.99 37.23
CA PRO A 368 -7.17 -20.18 37.32
C PRO A 368 -7.09 -18.86 36.55
N ALA A 369 -5.94 -18.18 36.55
CA ALA A 369 -5.74 -16.95 35.79
C ALA A 369 -5.78 -17.20 34.27
N LYS A 370 -5.16 -18.29 33.81
CA LYS A 370 -5.17 -18.70 32.40
C LYS A 370 -6.56 -19.15 31.93
N LEU A 371 -7.31 -19.84 32.79
CA LEU A 371 -8.71 -20.22 32.51
C LEU A 371 -9.62 -19.00 32.45
N ALA A 372 -9.39 -17.98 33.29
CA ALA A 372 -10.11 -16.73 33.22
C ALA A 372 -9.87 -15.99 31.89
N GLU A 373 -8.65 -16.05 31.35
CA GLU A 373 -8.34 -15.50 30.01
C GLU A 373 -9.06 -16.25 28.88
N VAL A 374 -9.02 -17.59 28.91
CA VAL A 374 -9.77 -18.44 27.95
C VAL A 374 -11.26 -18.15 28.03
N TRP A 375 -11.82 -18.07 29.24
CA TRP A 375 -13.23 -17.74 29.47
C TRP A 375 -13.59 -16.33 29.00
N GLY A 376 -12.73 -15.34 29.27
CA GLY A 376 -12.91 -13.97 28.80
C GLY A 376 -12.99 -13.90 27.27
N GLY A 377 -12.18 -14.69 26.56
CA GLY A 377 -12.27 -14.84 25.12
C GLY A 377 -13.60 -15.44 24.64
N VAL A 378 -14.11 -16.47 25.31
CA VAL A 378 -15.44 -17.06 25.02
C VAL A 378 -16.54 -16.02 25.24
N GLU A 379 -16.55 -15.33 26.39
CA GLU A 379 -17.54 -14.30 26.71
C GLU A 379 -17.53 -13.16 25.69
N ALA A 380 -16.36 -12.75 25.20
CA ALA A 380 -16.24 -11.72 24.19
C ALA A 380 -16.93 -12.09 22.85
N THR A 381 -17.09 -13.39 22.54
CA THR A 381 -17.82 -13.83 21.33
C THR A 381 -19.34 -13.83 21.49
N ARG A 382 -19.86 -13.85 22.73
CA ARG A 382 -21.29 -13.99 23.01
C ARG A 382 -22.15 -12.89 22.35
N PRO A 383 -21.82 -11.58 22.46
CA PRO A 383 -22.61 -10.54 21.82
C PRO A 383 -22.69 -10.66 20.30
N TRP A 384 -21.63 -11.20 19.67
CA TRP A 384 -21.60 -11.43 18.23
C TRP A 384 -22.55 -12.55 17.82
N TYR A 385 -22.55 -13.68 18.55
CA TYR A 385 -23.50 -14.77 18.28
C TYR A 385 -24.96 -14.37 18.54
N GLU A 386 -25.23 -13.60 19.60
CA GLU A 386 -26.56 -13.03 19.84
C GLU A 386 -26.99 -12.08 18.70
N ALA A 387 -26.05 -11.32 18.13
CA ALA A 387 -26.33 -10.48 16.97
C ALA A 387 -26.66 -11.30 15.71
N LEU A 388 -25.93 -12.40 15.47
CA LEU A 388 -26.21 -13.32 14.37
C LEU A 388 -27.57 -13.99 14.51
N GLU A 389 -27.93 -14.41 15.72
CA GLU A 389 -29.25 -14.96 16.02
C GLU A 389 -30.37 -13.93 15.79
N GLY A 390 -30.17 -12.70 16.25
CA GLY A 390 -31.10 -11.59 15.98
C GLY A 390 -31.28 -11.29 14.48
N MET A 391 -30.26 -11.55 13.66
CA MET A 391 -30.31 -11.46 12.20
C MET A 391 -30.83 -12.74 11.51
N ARG A 392 -31.20 -13.77 12.29
CA ARG A 392 -31.60 -15.11 11.82
C ARG A 392 -30.56 -15.76 10.91
N HIS A 393 -29.28 -15.51 11.19
CA HIS A 393 -28.18 -16.16 10.49
C HIS A 393 -28.03 -17.59 11.01
N LEU A 394 -28.05 -18.57 10.09
CA LEU A 394 -27.83 -19.97 10.43
C LEU A 394 -26.32 -20.23 10.52
N LEU A 395 -25.86 -20.63 11.70
CA LEU A 395 -24.48 -21.03 11.89
C LEU A 395 -24.22 -22.38 11.19
N PRO A 396 -23.12 -22.51 10.45
CA PRO A 396 -22.62 -23.80 9.99
C PRO A 396 -22.37 -24.80 11.14
N ASP A 397 -22.50 -26.10 10.86
CA ASP A 397 -22.33 -27.16 11.86
C ASP A 397 -20.93 -27.14 12.53
N ASP A 398 -19.88 -26.79 11.77
CA ASP A 398 -18.52 -26.64 12.30
C ASP A 398 -18.46 -25.49 13.31
N GLU A 399 -19.01 -24.32 12.97
CA GLU A 399 -19.01 -23.16 13.86
C GLU A 399 -19.86 -23.37 15.13
N ALA A 400 -21.00 -24.07 15.00
CA ALA A 400 -21.84 -24.42 16.15
C ALA A 400 -21.11 -25.37 17.11
N ARG A 401 -20.38 -26.35 16.57
CA ARG A 401 -19.54 -27.26 17.36
C ARG A 401 -18.40 -26.51 18.03
N ASP A 402 -17.72 -25.61 17.31
CA ASP A 402 -16.56 -24.89 17.83
C ASP A 402 -16.99 -23.91 18.95
N LYS A 403 -18.16 -23.26 18.82
CA LYS A 403 -18.79 -22.49 19.89
C LYS A 403 -19.03 -23.35 21.15
N ALA A 404 -19.67 -24.52 20.98
CA ALA A 404 -19.95 -25.42 22.09
C ALA A 404 -18.66 -25.98 22.74
N ALA A 405 -17.62 -26.25 21.94
CA ALA A 405 -16.31 -26.65 22.43
C ALA A 405 -15.65 -25.53 23.25
N GLY A 406 -15.74 -24.28 22.77
CA GLY A 406 -15.38 -23.05 23.47
C GLY A 406 -15.85 -23.03 24.93
N GLU A 407 -17.16 -23.17 25.10
CA GLU A 407 -17.83 -23.16 26.42
C GLU A 407 -17.42 -24.34 27.32
N ALA A 408 -16.99 -25.46 26.74
CA ALA A 408 -16.57 -26.65 27.47
C ALA A 408 -15.08 -26.64 27.87
N TRP A 409 -14.22 -25.83 27.24
CA TRP A 409 -12.77 -25.86 27.45
C TRP A 409 -12.35 -25.63 28.90
N VAL A 410 -12.95 -24.67 29.59
CA VAL A 410 -12.61 -24.35 30.99
C VAL A 410 -12.83 -25.58 31.89
N ASN A 411 -14.00 -26.20 31.79
CA ASN A 411 -14.33 -27.40 32.56
C ASN A 411 -13.45 -28.61 32.18
N LYS A 412 -13.12 -28.74 30.89
CA LYS A 412 -12.24 -29.82 30.40
C LYS A 412 -10.81 -29.67 30.96
N LEU A 413 -10.25 -28.47 30.91
CA LEU A 413 -8.90 -28.18 31.39
C LEU A 413 -8.80 -28.29 32.92
N GLN A 414 -9.82 -27.83 33.65
CA GLN A 414 -9.87 -27.99 35.11
C GLN A 414 -9.83 -29.49 35.49
N ARG A 415 -10.69 -30.31 34.90
CA ARG A 415 -10.70 -31.77 35.16
C ARG A 415 -9.40 -32.45 34.77
N LEU A 416 -8.72 -31.96 33.73
CA LEU A 416 -7.42 -32.49 33.32
C LEU A 416 -6.34 -32.13 34.35
N ALA A 417 -6.34 -30.90 34.85
CA ALA A 417 -5.41 -30.46 35.88
C ALA A 417 -5.60 -31.24 37.19
N ASP A 418 -6.84 -31.45 37.64
CA ASP A 418 -7.13 -32.24 38.84
C ASP A 418 -6.60 -33.68 38.73
N ARG A 419 -6.74 -34.30 37.54
CA ARG A 419 -6.18 -35.64 37.27
C ARG A 419 -4.66 -35.63 37.24
N GLN A 420 -4.07 -34.61 36.61
CA GLN A 420 -2.62 -34.50 36.50
C GLN A 420 -1.98 -34.29 37.88
N LEU A 421 -2.63 -33.58 38.80
CA LEU A 421 -2.16 -33.41 40.17
C LEU A 421 -1.92 -34.77 40.85
N GLY A 422 -2.85 -35.73 40.71
CA GLY A 422 -2.67 -37.08 41.26
C GLY A 422 -1.53 -37.85 40.59
N VAL A 423 -1.34 -37.70 39.27
CA VAL A 423 -0.19 -38.31 38.57
C VAL A 423 1.14 -37.72 39.04
N LEU A 424 1.18 -36.42 39.34
CA LEU A 424 2.35 -35.74 39.87
C LEU A 424 2.67 -36.18 41.30
N GLU A 425 1.67 -36.44 42.13
CA GLU A 425 1.86 -37.01 43.48
C GLU A 425 2.51 -38.40 43.42
N ASP A 426 2.02 -39.28 42.54
CA ASP A 426 2.62 -40.61 42.34
C ASP A 426 4.06 -40.53 41.79
N ALA A 427 4.31 -39.62 40.84
CA ALA A 427 5.64 -39.41 40.27
C ALA A 427 6.62 -38.85 41.29
N GLU A 428 6.19 -37.89 42.13
CA GLU A 428 7.01 -37.32 43.20
C GLU A 428 7.44 -38.39 44.20
N ALA A 429 6.55 -39.30 44.57
CA ALA A 429 6.87 -40.41 45.46
C ALA A 429 7.96 -41.32 44.86
N GLY A 430 7.85 -41.65 43.57
CA GLY A 430 8.87 -42.43 42.87
C GLY A 430 10.23 -41.73 42.79
N PHE A 431 10.25 -40.45 42.40
CA PHE A 431 11.50 -39.68 42.32
C PHE A 431 12.13 -39.44 43.69
N ARG A 432 11.32 -39.35 44.76
CA ARG A 432 11.83 -39.25 46.13
C ARG A 432 12.58 -40.52 46.55
N GLU A 433 12.05 -41.69 46.25
CA GLU A 433 12.75 -42.96 46.52
C GLU A 433 14.05 -43.08 45.73
N GLU A 434 14.04 -42.71 44.44
CA GLU A 434 15.23 -42.69 43.59
C GLU A 434 16.29 -41.72 44.13
N MET A 435 15.90 -40.50 44.51
CA MET A 435 16.80 -39.51 45.12
C MET A 435 17.46 -40.05 46.39
N HIS A 436 16.72 -40.71 47.29
CA HIS A 436 17.32 -41.28 48.49
C HIS A 436 18.35 -42.38 48.19
N ALA A 437 18.11 -43.19 47.15
CA ALA A 437 19.10 -44.17 46.70
C ALA A 437 20.35 -43.51 46.10
N GLU A 438 20.19 -42.43 45.33
CA GLU A 438 21.29 -41.62 44.79
C GLU A 438 22.12 -40.98 45.90
N GLN A 439 21.47 -40.38 46.91
CA GLN A 439 22.14 -39.76 48.05
C GLN A 439 22.97 -40.77 48.86
N ALA A 440 22.45 -41.99 49.07
CA ALA A 440 23.19 -43.05 49.76
C ALA A 440 24.45 -43.47 48.98
N ALA A 441 24.37 -43.62 47.66
CA ALA A 441 25.53 -43.91 46.81
C ALA A 441 26.51 -42.73 46.72
N PHE A 442 26.00 -41.51 46.85
CA PHE A 442 26.81 -40.30 46.83
C PHE A 442 27.69 -40.19 48.09
N GLU A 443 27.23 -40.61 49.26
CA GLU A 443 28.07 -40.64 50.49
C GLU A 443 29.35 -41.46 50.29
N ASP A 444 29.25 -42.65 49.70
CA ASP A 444 30.39 -43.49 49.35
C ASP A 444 31.32 -42.78 48.35
N THR A 445 30.75 -42.11 47.36
CA THR A 445 31.50 -41.35 46.35
C THR A 445 32.29 -40.19 46.98
N VAL A 446 31.70 -39.47 47.94
CA VAL A 446 32.37 -38.38 48.65
C VAL A 446 33.52 -38.92 49.52
N ALA A 447 33.34 -40.07 50.18
CA ALA A 447 34.39 -40.72 50.94
C ALA A 447 35.58 -41.14 50.05
N ASP A 448 35.29 -41.72 48.89
CA ASP A 448 36.31 -42.10 47.90
C ASP A 448 37.08 -40.89 47.36
N LEU A 449 36.37 -39.80 47.04
CA LEU A 449 36.99 -38.56 46.57
C LEU A 449 37.89 -37.93 47.64
N ALA A 450 37.47 -37.94 48.91
CA ALA A 450 38.30 -37.46 50.02
C ALA A 450 39.58 -38.29 50.18
N ALA A 451 39.50 -39.61 50.03
CA ALA A 451 40.67 -40.49 50.06
C ALA A 451 41.64 -40.23 48.90
N LEU A 452 41.12 -40.03 47.67
CA LEU A 452 41.92 -39.71 46.48
C LEU A 452 42.63 -38.36 46.62
N VAL A 453 41.94 -37.33 47.13
CA VAL A 453 42.55 -36.01 47.41
C VAL A 453 43.66 -36.13 48.46
N GLY A 454 43.48 -36.97 49.48
CA GLY A 454 44.53 -37.27 50.46
C GLY A 454 45.80 -37.86 49.85
N GLY A 455 45.68 -38.59 48.73
CA GLY A 455 46.79 -39.14 47.96
C GLY A 455 47.60 -38.11 47.16
N CYS A 456 47.04 -36.94 46.85
CA CYS A 456 47.68 -35.94 45.98
C CYS A 456 49.02 -35.41 46.52
N ALA A 457 49.22 -35.47 47.84
CA ALA A 457 50.49 -35.11 48.49
C ALA A 457 51.69 -35.94 48.03
N GLN A 458 51.47 -37.14 47.46
CA GLN A 458 52.54 -38.02 47.00
C GLN A 458 53.09 -37.62 45.62
N HIS A 459 52.35 -36.82 44.85
CA HIS A 459 52.82 -36.32 43.56
C HIS A 459 53.87 -35.23 43.78
N THR A 460 55.15 -35.62 43.68
CA THR A 460 56.30 -34.72 43.92
C THR A 460 57.31 -34.72 42.76
N ASN A 461 57.07 -35.49 41.70
CA ASN A 461 58.01 -35.63 40.60
C ASN A 461 57.59 -34.78 39.37
N LEU A 462 58.28 -33.66 39.15
CA LEU A 462 58.05 -32.77 38.00
C LEU A 462 58.29 -33.44 36.63
N ALA A 463 59.06 -34.52 36.55
CA ALA A 463 59.28 -35.25 35.29
C ALA A 463 58.03 -36.05 34.85
N LYS A 464 57.11 -36.35 35.77
CA LYS A 464 55.83 -37.03 35.48
C LYS A 464 54.65 -36.05 35.40
N MET A 465 54.92 -34.75 35.21
CA MET A 465 53.91 -33.69 35.24
C MET A 465 52.68 -33.98 34.37
N ALA A 466 52.85 -34.48 33.14
CA ALA A 466 51.71 -34.76 32.25
C ALA A 466 50.73 -35.79 32.83
N ALA A 467 51.23 -36.86 33.46
CA ALA A 467 50.38 -37.87 34.10
C ALA A 467 49.69 -37.30 35.35
N VAL A 468 50.43 -36.55 36.17
CA VAL A 468 49.89 -35.94 37.40
C VAL A 468 48.80 -34.91 37.09
N VAL A 469 48.99 -34.11 36.05
CA VAL A 469 47.99 -33.11 35.61
C VAL A 469 46.73 -33.80 35.12
N SER A 470 46.86 -34.87 34.33
CA SER A 470 45.70 -35.67 33.89
C SER A 470 44.91 -36.25 35.07
N ASP A 471 45.60 -36.77 36.10
CA ASP A 471 44.97 -37.31 37.30
C ASP A 471 44.28 -36.20 38.12
N VAL A 472 44.94 -35.05 38.25
CA VAL A 472 44.43 -33.85 38.95
C VAL A 472 43.21 -33.27 38.22
N GLU A 473 43.23 -33.16 36.89
CA GLU A 473 42.10 -32.66 36.10
C GLU A 473 40.91 -33.62 36.17
N ALA A 474 41.14 -34.94 36.07
CA ALA A 474 40.09 -35.94 36.24
C ALA A 474 39.47 -35.88 37.66
N LEU A 475 40.29 -35.68 38.69
CA LEU A 475 39.80 -35.53 40.06
C LEU A 475 39.05 -34.20 40.27
N ALA A 476 39.51 -33.11 39.65
CA ALA A 476 38.82 -31.83 39.67
C ALA A 476 37.42 -31.91 39.08
N GLU A 477 37.27 -32.58 37.93
CA GLU A 477 35.97 -32.72 37.28
C GLU A 477 35.02 -33.57 38.12
N ARG A 478 35.52 -34.66 38.74
CA ARG A 478 34.71 -35.46 39.67
C ARG A 478 34.28 -34.69 40.93
N LEU A 479 35.15 -33.84 41.48
CA LEU A 479 34.81 -32.99 42.63
C LEU A 479 33.82 -31.89 42.27
N LYS A 480 33.93 -31.32 41.06
CA LYS A 480 32.97 -30.35 40.54
C LYS A 480 31.60 -30.98 40.31
N GLN A 481 31.56 -32.18 39.74
CA GLN A 481 30.32 -32.95 39.61
C GLN A 481 29.72 -33.23 40.99
N ALA A 482 30.54 -33.64 41.96
CA ALA A 482 30.06 -33.87 43.32
C ALA A 482 29.49 -32.61 44.00
N ASP A 483 30.08 -31.43 43.79
CA ASP A 483 29.52 -30.16 44.31
C ASP A 483 28.18 -29.81 43.63
N ALA A 484 28.07 -30.06 42.32
CA ALA A 484 26.83 -29.88 41.57
C ALA A 484 25.73 -30.87 42.00
N ASP A 485 26.08 -32.14 42.22
CA ASP A 485 25.17 -33.16 42.72
C ASP A 485 24.69 -32.80 44.13
N ALA A 486 25.58 -32.38 45.03
CA ALA A 486 25.22 -31.91 46.37
C ALA A 486 24.26 -30.71 46.34
N ALA A 487 24.49 -29.75 45.44
CA ALA A 487 23.58 -28.62 45.25
C ALA A 487 22.22 -29.07 44.68
N THR A 488 22.21 -30.02 43.76
CA THR A 488 21.01 -30.59 43.15
C THR A 488 20.18 -31.34 44.20
N PHE A 489 20.80 -32.18 45.03
CA PHE A 489 20.13 -32.86 46.14
C PHE A 489 19.51 -31.87 47.13
N ASN A 490 20.27 -30.86 47.58
CA ASN A 490 19.74 -29.84 48.48
C ASN A 490 18.61 -29.03 47.85
N GLY A 491 18.67 -28.77 46.54
CA GLY A 491 17.60 -28.14 45.77
C GLY A 491 16.32 -28.99 45.76
N ARG A 492 16.45 -30.29 45.46
CA ARG A 492 15.35 -31.26 45.48
C ARG A 492 14.74 -31.43 46.87
N GLU A 493 15.55 -31.47 47.92
CA GLU A 493 15.09 -31.49 49.31
C GLU A 493 14.26 -30.25 49.66
N ALA A 494 14.69 -29.07 49.20
CA ALA A 494 13.92 -27.84 49.37
C ALA A 494 12.57 -27.87 48.65
N LEU A 495 12.50 -28.44 47.44
CA LEU A 495 11.24 -28.64 46.70
C LEU A 495 10.29 -29.58 47.45
N LEU A 496 10.83 -30.61 48.11
CA LEU A 496 10.08 -31.58 48.92
C LEU A 496 9.77 -31.09 50.34
N GLY A 497 10.26 -29.91 50.74
CA GLY A 497 10.12 -29.37 52.09
C GLY A 497 10.91 -30.13 53.16
N ALA A 498 11.93 -30.90 52.76
CA ALA A 498 12.83 -31.62 53.64
C ALA A 498 13.96 -30.70 54.16
N PRO A 499 14.54 -30.98 55.35
CA PRO A 499 15.73 -30.27 55.81
C PRO A 499 16.93 -30.59 54.90
N PRO A 500 17.81 -29.61 54.62
CA PRO A 500 18.96 -29.82 53.73
C PRO A 500 19.98 -30.77 54.36
N THR A 501 20.47 -31.72 53.58
CA THR A 501 21.54 -32.63 53.99
C THR A 501 22.91 -31.92 54.06
N ASP A 502 23.71 -32.23 55.07
CA ASP A 502 25.02 -31.60 55.27
C ASP A 502 26.11 -32.25 54.40
N TYR A 503 26.37 -31.65 53.24
CA TYR A 503 27.48 -32.02 52.34
C TYR A 503 28.77 -31.20 52.59
N SER A 504 28.99 -30.67 53.81
CA SER A 504 30.19 -29.88 54.12
C SER A 504 31.51 -30.61 53.88
N LEU A 505 31.51 -31.95 53.88
CA LEU A 505 32.68 -32.77 53.53
C LEU A 505 33.13 -32.57 52.07
N VAL A 506 32.20 -32.37 51.12
CA VAL A 506 32.52 -32.10 49.71
C VAL A 506 33.31 -30.79 49.61
N ARG A 507 32.80 -29.72 50.23
CA ARG A 507 33.47 -28.41 50.26
C ARG A 507 34.85 -28.47 50.91
N LYS A 508 34.97 -29.12 52.07
CA LYS A 508 36.26 -29.33 52.75
C LYS A 508 37.26 -30.09 51.86
N THR A 509 36.78 -31.08 51.11
CA THR A 509 37.60 -31.87 50.19
C THR A 509 38.07 -31.02 49.01
N ILE A 510 37.20 -30.18 48.43
CA ILE A 510 37.54 -29.22 47.38
C ILE A 510 38.59 -28.20 47.88
N GLU A 511 38.39 -27.59 49.05
CA GLU A 511 39.34 -26.65 49.67
C GLU A 511 40.70 -27.31 49.98
N THR A 512 40.70 -28.60 50.28
CA THR A 512 41.91 -29.38 50.50
C THR A 512 42.64 -29.63 49.18
N PHE A 513 41.90 -29.90 48.10
CA PHE A 513 42.45 -30.19 46.77
C PHE A 513 42.93 -28.95 46.00
N GLU A 514 42.25 -27.80 46.16
CA GLU A 514 42.44 -26.59 45.36
C GLU A 514 43.91 -26.15 45.19
N PRO A 515 44.77 -26.14 46.24
CA PRO A 515 46.18 -25.75 46.08
C PRO A 515 46.97 -26.68 45.16
N PHE A 516 46.64 -27.98 45.13
CA PHE A 516 47.29 -28.95 44.24
C PHE A 516 46.83 -28.77 42.80
N GLN A 517 45.53 -28.56 42.58
CA GLN A 517 44.98 -28.29 41.26
C GLN A 517 45.60 -27.03 40.66
N LEU A 518 45.58 -25.92 41.41
CA LEU A 518 46.14 -24.65 40.97
C LEU A 518 47.64 -24.75 40.69
N PHE A 519 48.39 -25.49 41.52
CA PHE A 519 49.81 -25.71 41.29
C PHE A 519 50.07 -26.50 39.99
N TRP A 520 49.51 -27.70 39.84
CA TRP A 520 49.83 -28.58 38.72
C TRP A 520 49.32 -28.07 37.37
N SER A 521 48.09 -27.54 37.33
CA SER A 521 47.52 -26.94 36.11
C SER A 521 48.35 -25.74 35.65
N THR A 522 48.70 -24.83 36.56
CA THR A 522 49.50 -23.64 36.23
C THR A 522 50.92 -24.02 35.83
N ALA A 523 51.55 -25.00 36.48
CA ALA A 523 52.89 -25.47 36.12
C ALA A 523 52.92 -26.12 34.73
N SER A 524 51.89 -26.91 34.38
CA SER A 524 51.74 -27.52 33.05
C SER A 524 51.50 -26.47 31.98
N SER A 525 50.54 -25.57 32.23
CA SER A 525 50.22 -24.44 31.35
C SER A 525 51.45 -23.58 31.10
N TRP A 526 52.18 -23.22 32.17
CA TRP A 526 53.43 -22.48 32.08
C TRP A 526 54.44 -23.16 31.14
N ARG A 527 54.73 -24.45 31.34
CA ARG A 527 55.74 -25.15 30.53
C ARG A 527 55.32 -25.32 29.07
N SER A 528 54.03 -25.54 28.81
CA SER A 528 53.46 -25.57 27.46
C SER A 528 53.57 -24.20 26.78
N ASN A 529 53.10 -23.15 27.47
CA ASN A 529 53.13 -21.77 27.00
C ASN A 529 54.56 -21.29 26.76
N HIS A 530 55.48 -21.52 27.69
CA HIS A 530 56.90 -21.19 27.53
C HIS A 530 57.48 -21.85 26.28
N LYS A 531 57.21 -23.15 26.05
CA LYS A 531 57.67 -23.85 24.84
C LYS A 531 57.08 -23.24 23.57
N SER A 532 55.77 -22.98 23.56
CA SER A 532 55.07 -22.35 22.45
C SER A 532 55.62 -20.96 22.16
N TRP A 533 55.68 -20.07 23.16
CA TRP A 533 56.15 -18.71 23.01
C TRP A 533 57.61 -18.61 22.53
N MET A 534 58.46 -19.57 22.91
CA MET A 534 59.85 -19.61 22.46
C MET A 534 60.01 -20.09 21.01
N SER A 535 59.19 -21.06 20.58
CA SER A 535 59.41 -21.83 19.34
C SER A 535 58.39 -21.62 18.22
N ASP A 536 57.18 -21.17 18.54
CA ASP A 536 56.13 -20.92 17.55
C ASP A 536 56.37 -19.62 16.78
N SER A 537 55.67 -19.48 15.66
CA SER A 537 55.74 -18.31 14.79
C SER A 537 55.39 -17.02 15.55
N TRP A 538 56.23 -16.02 15.39
CA TRP A 538 56.10 -14.70 15.99
C TRP A 538 54.75 -14.02 15.73
N GLU A 539 54.15 -14.25 14.57
CA GLU A 539 52.87 -13.64 14.20
C GLU A 539 51.71 -14.06 15.10
N LYS A 540 51.80 -15.25 15.71
CA LYS A 540 50.76 -15.81 16.59
C LYS A 540 50.90 -15.38 18.05
N LEU A 541 52.00 -14.73 18.42
CA LEU A 541 52.23 -14.24 19.77
C LEU A 541 51.44 -12.95 20.02
N ASP A 542 50.82 -12.86 21.19
CA ASP A 542 50.15 -11.67 21.70
C ASP A 542 50.85 -11.21 22.98
N GLY A 543 51.39 -9.99 22.97
CA GLY A 543 52.16 -9.47 24.10
C GLY A 543 51.34 -9.24 25.37
N GLU A 544 50.07 -8.88 25.26
CA GLU A 544 49.20 -8.69 26.44
C GLU A 544 48.83 -10.04 27.07
N VAL A 545 48.54 -11.04 26.24
CA VAL A 545 48.26 -12.40 26.72
C VAL A 545 49.48 -12.97 27.43
N VAL A 546 50.67 -12.85 26.83
CA VAL A 546 51.93 -13.32 27.43
C VAL A 546 52.18 -12.65 28.78
N GLU A 547 52.05 -11.32 28.89
CA GLU A 547 52.22 -10.61 30.17
C GLU A 547 51.24 -11.13 31.24
N ARG A 548 49.97 -11.26 30.87
CA ARG A 548 48.92 -11.70 31.79
C ARG A 548 49.19 -13.10 32.33
N GLU A 549 49.51 -14.03 31.44
CA GLU A 549 49.79 -15.42 31.79
C GLU A 549 51.06 -15.54 32.64
N VAL A 550 52.14 -14.83 32.31
CA VAL A 550 53.38 -14.80 33.11
C VAL A 550 53.12 -14.25 34.52
N ASN A 551 52.42 -13.12 34.62
CA ASN A 551 52.10 -12.51 35.91
C ASN A 551 51.15 -13.37 36.75
N SER A 552 50.17 -14.02 36.11
CA SER A 552 49.25 -14.96 36.75
C SER A 552 50.01 -16.17 37.28
N ALA A 553 50.81 -16.83 36.44
CA ALA A 553 51.60 -17.99 36.81
C ALA A 553 52.54 -17.69 37.98
N TYR A 554 53.24 -16.55 37.96
CA TYR A 554 54.12 -16.13 39.05
C TYR A 554 53.37 -15.97 40.37
N LYS A 555 52.22 -15.26 40.37
CA LYS A 555 51.40 -15.04 41.56
C LYS A 555 50.85 -16.35 42.11
N VAL A 556 50.35 -17.23 41.25
CA VAL A 556 49.81 -18.54 41.65
C VAL A 556 50.91 -19.41 42.23
N MET A 557 52.06 -19.56 41.56
CA MET A 557 53.18 -20.35 42.09
C MET A 557 53.68 -19.82 43.44
N TYR A 558 53.79 -18.50 43.61
CA TYR A 558 54.17 -17.89 44.90
C TYR A 558 53.14 -18.18 46.01
N LYS A 559 51.85 -17.97 45.73
CA LYS A 559 50.78 -18.19 46.71
C LYS A 559 50.66 -19.66 47.09
N GLN A 560 50.59 -20.55 46.10
CA GLN A 560 50.45 -21.98 46.34
C GLN A 560 51.70 -22.60 46.97
N GLY A 561 52.90 -22.14 46.60
CA GLY A 561 54.14 -22.54 47.28
C GLY A 561 54.10 -22.27 48.79
N LYS A 562 53.61 -21.09 49.21
CA LYS A 562 53.41 -20.79 50.64
C LYS A 562 52.35 -21.66 51.31
N VAL A 563 51.22 -21.89 50.64
CA VAL A 563 50.13 -22.72 51.16
C VAL A 563 50.57 -24.17 51.35
N LEU A 564 51.25 -24.74 50.35
CA LEU A 564 51.79 -26.10 50.39
C LEU A 564 52.86 -26.24 51.48
N ALA A 565 53.73 -25.23 51.65
CA ALA A 565 54.71 -25.21 52.74
C ALA A 565 54.05 -25.17 54.12
N ALA A 566 53.03 -24.32 54.32
CA ALA A 566 52.28 -24.24 55.56
C ALA A 566 51.53 -25.54 55.91
N ARG A 567 51.15 -26.32 54.91
CA ARG A 567 50.54 -27.65 55.05
C ARG A 567 51.55 -28.79 55.30
N GLY A 568 52.84 -28.49 55.44
CA GLY A 568 53.89 -29.49 55.70
C GLY A 568 54.36 -30.26 54.46
N LEU A 569 54.00 -29.82 53.24
CA LEU A 569 54.29 -30.50 51.97
C LEU A 569 55.56 -29.94 51.32
N GLY A 570 56.71 -30.10 52.00
CA GLY A 570 57.98 -29.47 51.62
C GLY A 570 58.38 -29.68 50.16
N LYS A 571 58.30 -30.92 49.65
CA LYS A 571 58.67 -31.23 48.25
C LYS A 571 57.75 -30.57 47.21
N CYS A 572 56.46 -30.43 47.48
CA CYS A 572 55.55 -29.75 46.56
C CYS A 572 55.79 -28.24 46.57
N ALA A 573 56.14 -27.67 47.73
CA ALA A 573 56.53 -26.26 47.83
C ALA A 573 57.84 -25.97 47.08
N GLU A 574 58.84 -26.85 47.18
CA GLU A 574 60.10 -26.77 46.41
C GLU A 574 59.85 -26.82 44.89
N ASN A 575 58.92 -27.67 44.44
CA ASN A 575 58.55 -27.73 43.03
C ASN A 575 57.84 -26.44 42.55
N ALA A 576 56.94 -25.87 43.36
CA ALA A 576 56.31 -24.59 43.06
C ALA A 576 57.32 -23.45 42.97
N GLU A 577 58.34 -23.46 43.84
CA GLU A 577 59.45 -22.52 43.81
C GLU A 577 60.31 -22.67 42.55
N THR A 578 60.56 -23.91 42.12
CA THR A 578 61.30 -24.20 40.88
C THR A 578 60.59 -23.59 39.67
N VAL A 579 59.29 -23.86 39.52
CA VAL A 579 58.48 -23.30 38.42
C VAL A 579 58.38 -21.77 38.53
N ARG A 580 58.28 -21.21 39.74
CA ARG A 580 58.29 -19.75 39.96
C ARG A 580 59.58 -19.11 39.45
N SER A 581 60.73 -19.74 39.70
CA SER A 581 62.03 -19.26 39.18
C SER A 581 62.06 -19.29 37.66
N GLU A 582 61.57 -20.37 37.03
CA GLU A 582 61.43 -20.45 35.56
C GLU A 582 60.59 -19.29 34.99
N VAL A 583 59.47 -18.95 35.66
CA VAL A 583 58.60 -17.83 35.28
C VAL A 583 59.29 -16.48 35.43
N GLU A 584 60.03 -16.29 36.53
CA GLU A 584 60.77 -15.05 36.79
C GLU A 584 61.88 -14.82 35.75
N ASP A 585 62.61 -15.87 35.37
CA ASP A 585 63.66 -15.78 34.35
C ASP A 585 63.09 -15.36 32.98
N PHE A 586 61.85 -15.78 32.65
CA PHE A 586 61.19 -15.40 31.41
C PHE A 586 60.59 -13.98 31.44
N LYS A 587 60.27 -13.41 32.61
CA LYS A 587 59.66 -12.06 32.70
C LYS A 587 60.44 -10.98 31.95
N ARG A 588 61.76 -11.11 31.85
CA ARG A 588 62.62 -10.18 31.10
C ARG A 588 62.27 -10.09 29.61
N PHE A 589 61.65 -11.11 29.02
CA PHE A 589 61.20 -11.12 27.62
C PHE A 589 59.84 -10.46 27.40
N VAL A 590 59.04 -10.27 28.46
CA VAL A 590 57.68 -9.73 28.33
C VAL A 590 57.66 -8.34 27.69
N PRO A 591 58.46 -7.35 28.14
CA PRO A 591 58.48 -6.02 27.51
C PRO A 591 58.93 -6.06 26.04
N LEU A 592 59.82 -7.00 25.69
CA LEU A 592 60.30 -7.20 24.33
C LEU A 592 59.17 -7.70 23.42
N VAL A 593 58.42 -8.72 23.87
CA VAL A 593 57.27 -9.26 23.12
C VAL A 593 56.20 -8.18 22.96
N GLN A 594 55.87 -7.43 24.02
CA GLN A 594 54.88 -6.35 23.95
C GLN A 594 55.26 -5.28 22.93
N ALA A 595 56.52 -4.84 22.93
CA ALA A 595 56.96 -3.80 22.03
C ALA A 595 56.97 -4.26 20.56
N LEU A 596 57.52 -5.44 20.28
CA LEU A 596 57.64 -5.97 18.92
C LEU A 596 56.31 -6.53 18.36
N ARG A 597 55.31 -6.80 19.21
CA ARG A 597 53.95 -7.22 18.81
C ARG A 597 52.92 -6.10 18.89
N ASN A 598 53.35 -4.86 19.06
CA ASN A 598 52.44 -3.73 19.01
C ASN A 598 51.74 -3.68 17.63
N PRO A 599 50.39 -3.74 17.57
CA PRO A 599 49.65 -3.77 16.31
C PRO A 599 49.83 -2.51 15.46
N GLY A 600 50.34 -1.42 16.06
CA GLY A 600 50.73 -0.21 15.36
C GLY A 600 52.01 -0.29 14.55
N MET A 601 52.78 -1.39 14.69
CA MET A 601 53.99 -1.58 13.91
C MET A 601 53.67 -1.63 12.40
N ARG A 602 54.44 -0.87 11.62
CA ARG A 602 54.34 -0.71 10.17
C ARG A 602 55.76 -0.70 9.61
N GLN A 603 55.91 -0.85 8.30
CA GLN A 603 57.23 -0.90 7.65
C GLN A 603 58.17 0.23 8.11
N ARG A 604 57.68 1.48 8.14
CA ARG A 604 58.42 2.65 8.64
C ARG A 604 58.99 2.49 10.06
N HIS A 605 58.28 1.79 10.94
CA HIS A 605 58.70 1.55 12.33
C HIS A 605 59.77 0.45 12.37
N TRP A 606 59.64 -0.58 11.53
CA TRP A 606 60.66 -1.61 11.36
C TRP A 606 61.95 -1.05 10.76
N ASP A 607 61.85 -0.13 9.79
CA ASP A 607 63.00 0.56 9.20
C ASP A 607 63.71 1.44 10.26
N GLN A 608 62.96 2.27 11.00
CA GLN A 608 63.48 3.10 12.10
C GLN A 608 64.14 2.27 13.19
N LEU A 609 63.52 1.14 13.53
CA LEU A 609 64.03 0.25 14.55
C LEU A 609 65.33 -0.42 14.09
N SER A 610 65.38 -0.90 12.85
CA SER A 610 66.55 -1.52 12.24
C SER A 610 67.74 -0.56 12.17
N GLU A 611 67.49 0.71 11.83
CA GLU A 611 68.50 1.77 11.86
C GLU A 611 69.00 2.06 13.29
N ALA A 612 68.09 2.13 14.27
CA ALA A 612 68.43 2.45 15.65
C ALA A 612 69.26 1.36 16.36
N ILE A 613 69.06 0.09 16.00
CA ILE A 613 69.77 -1.05 16.60
C ILE A 613 70.94 -1.55 15.74
N GLY A 614 71.05 -1.11 14.48
CA GLY A 614 72.09 -1.55 13.54
C GLY A 614 71.94 -3.00 13.07
N LEU A 615 70.74 -3.56 13.16
CA LEU A 615 70.40 -4.92 12.73
C LEU A 615 69.22 -4.85 11.77
N ASP A 616 69.24 -5.64 10.70
CA ASP A 616 68.08 -5.78 9.82
C ASP A 616 66.99 -6.59 10.52
N LEU A 617 65.97 -5.89 11.05
CA LEU A 617 64.90 -6.47 11.84
C LEU A 617 63.55 -6.33 11.11
N HIS A 618 63.33 -7.25 10.18
CA HIS A 618 62.05 -7.45 9.51
C HIS A 618 61.51 -8.84 9.87
N PRO A 619 60.60 -8.94 10.86
CA PRO A 619 60.05 -10.23 11.26
C PRO A 619 59.30 -10.86 10.08
N ASP A 620 59.79 -12.01 9.62
CA ASP A 620 59.11 -12.86 8.66
C ASP A 620 58.34 -13.98 9.39
N ALA A 621 57.60 -14.80 8.63
CA ALA A 621 56.84 -15.92 9.20
C ALA A 621 57.74 -16.94 9.96
N SER A 622 59.05 -16.91 9.73
CA SER A 622 60.05 -17.78 10.38
C SER A 622 60.63 -17.17 11.66
N PHE A 623 60.34 -15.90 11.97
CA PHE A 623 60.81 -15.23 13.17
C PHE A 623 60.18 -15.87 14.42
N THR A 624 60.97 -16.03 15.48
CA THR A 624 60.54 -16.63 16.76
C THR A 624 61.24 -15.92 17.92
N LEU A 625 60.72 -16.05 19.15
CA LEU A 625 61.36 -15.43 20.33
C LEU A 625 62.76 -16.01 20.60
N THR A 626 63.01 -17.27 20.25
CA THR A 626 64.36 -17.87 20.31
C THR A 626 65.33 -17.18 19.33
N LYS A 627 64.88 -16.82 18.12
CA LYS A 627 65.69 -16.03 17.19
C LYS A 627 65.92 -14.62 17.72
N ALA A 628 64.91 -13.98 18.30
CA ALA A 628 65.03 -12.67 18.96
C ALA A 628 66.06 -12.68 20.10
N GLU A 629 66.09 -13.74 20.91
CA GLU A 629 67.10 -13.95 21.96
C GLU A 629 68.49 -14.13 21.34
N GLY A 630 68.62 -14.97 20.31
CA GLY A 630 69.90 -15.20 19.62
C GLY A 630 70.46 -13.97 18.89
N MET A 631 69.59 -13.05 18.46
CA MET A 631 69.95 -11.75 17.89
C MET A 631 70.31 -10.70 18.97
N GLY A 632 70.19 -11.04 20.25
CA GLY A 632 70.52 -10.13 21.35
C GLY A 632 69.53 -8.98 21.53
N LEU A 633 68.29 -9.09 21.04
CA LEU A 633 67.32 -7.98 21.06
C LEU A 633 66.97 -7.49 22.47
N LEU A 634 67.10 -8.34 23.49
CA LEU A 634 66.97 -7.94 24.90
C LEU A 634 67.95 -6.83 25.32
N GLN A 635 69.15 -6.79 24.72
CA GLN A 635 70.16 -5.77 25.01
C GLN A 635 69.81 -4.41 24.38
N HIS A 636 68.88 -4.42 23.41
CA HIS A 636 68.39 -3.25 22.69
C HIS A 636 66.93 -2.93 23.06
N LEU A 637 66.47 -3.30 24.27
CA LEU A 637 65.07 -3.12 24.66
C LEU A 637 64.61 -1.65 24.63
N ASP A 638 65.44 -0.72 25.11
CA ASP A 638 65.11 0.70 25.18
C ASP A 638 64.74 1.32 23.81
N PRO A 639 65.55 1.19 22.73
CA PRO A 639 65.14 1.67 21.41
C PRO A 639 63.91 0.95 20.86
N ILE A 640 63.76 -0.36 21.12
CA ILE A 640 62.59 -1.14 20.68
C ILE A 640 61.29 -0.60 21.31
N VAL A 641 61.27 -0.40 22.62
CA VAL A 641 60.10 0.13 23.34
C VAL A 641 59.76 1.54 22.86
N ARG A 642 60.76 2.42 22.67
CA ARG A 642 60.52 3.78 22.18
C ARG A 642 59.84 3.81 20.80
N VAL A 643 60.31 3.00 19.85
CA VAL A 643 59.71 2.94 18.51
C VAL A 643 58.31 2.33 18.56
N SER A 644 58.12 1.28 19.37
CA SER A 644 56.80 0.69 19.61
C SER A 644 55.81 1.69 20.20
N ASP A 645 56.22 2.51 21.17
CA ASP A 645 55.34 3.50 21.80
C ASP A 645 54.83 4.52 20.77
N VAL A 646 55.73 5.01 19.90
CA VAL A 646 55.36 5.87 18.76
C VAL A 646 54.34 5.15 17.88
N ALA A 647 54.62 3.90 17.50
CA ALA A 647 53.73 3.08 16.67
C ALA A 647 52.34 2.89 17.29
N GLY A 648 52.25 2.65 18.60
CA GLY A 648 50.99 2.51 19.33
C GLY A 648 50.17 3.80 19.38
N LYS A 649 50.84 4.96 19.54
CA LYS A 649 50.17 6.27 19.48
C LYS A 649 49.67 6.59 18.08
N GLU A 650 50.46 6.28 17.05
CA GLU A 650 50.03 6.41 15.64
C GLU A 650 48.83 5.51 15.33
N PHE A 651 48.84 4.26 15.79
CA PHE A 651 47.75 3.32 15.56
C PHE A 651 46.44 3.74 16.23
N SER A 652 46.52 4.36 17.40
CA SER A 652 45.36 4.91 18.10
C SER A 652 44.67 6.00 17.27
N ILE A 653 45.45 6.86 16.59
CA ILE A 653 44.93 7.87 15.65
C ILE A 653 44.31 7.20 14.42
N GLU A 654 44.97 6.17 13.87
CA GLU A 654 44.47 5.41 12.72
C GLU A 654 43.12 4.75 13.01
N GLN A 655 43.00 4.06 14.15
CA GLN A 655 41.75 3.42 14.57
C GLN A 655 40.64 4.43 14.82
N ALA A 656 40.94 5.54 15.52
CA ALA A 656 39.96 6.59 15.76
C ALA A 656 39.41 7.16 14.45
N LEU A 657 40.28 7.47 13.47
CA LEU A 657 39.86 7.93 12.15
C LEU A 657 39.04 6.89 11.38
N ASN A 658 39.47 5.61 11.39
CA ASN A 658 38.73 4.53 10.72
C ASN A 658 37.34 4.35 11.32
N LYS A 659 37.25 4.34 12.66
CA LYS A 659 35.99 4.18 13.38
C LYS A 659 35.03 5.32 13.06
N MET A 660 35.48 6.57 13.21
CA MET A 660 34.65 7.73 12.89
C MET A 660 34.17 7.68 11.43
N GLN A 661 35.05 7.40 10.47
CA GLN A 661 34.66 7.34 9.06
C GLN A 661 33.63 6.23 8.77
N GLY A 662 33.75 5.07 9.43
CA GLY A 662 32.79 3.98 9.29
C GLY A 662 31.40 4.31 9.86
N GLU A 663 31.32 5.01 10.98
CA GLU A 663 30.03 5.41 11.59
C GLU A 663 29.21 6.34 10.67
N TRP A 664 29.89 7.16 9.85
CA TRP A 664 29.24 8.04 8.89
C TRP A 664 28.72 7.37 7.61
N GLU A 665 29.07 6.10 7.36
CA GLU A 665 28.51 5.35 6.22
C GLU A 665 27.00 5.12 6.38
N ALA A 666 26.54 4.95 7.63
CA ALA A 666 25.14 4.72 7.99
C ALA A 666 24.36 6.01 8.35
N ALA A 667 25.03 7.17 8.36
CA ALA A 667 24.38 8.44 8.72
C ALA A 667 23.53 8.98 7.56
N GLU A 668 22.21 8.85 7.68
CA GLU A 668 21.23 9.30 6.68
C GLU A 668 20.34 10.42 7.21
N MET A 669 19.94 11.33 6.32
CA MET A 669 18.95 12.37 6.60
C MET A 669 17.56 11.89 6.15
N ALA A 670 16.55 12.03 7.02
CA ALA A 670 15.19 11.67 6.68
C ALA A 670 14.55 12.79 5.83
N VAL A 671 13.88 12.42 4.74
CA VAL A 671 13.21 13.35 3.82
C VAL A 671 11.72 13.02 3.80
N LEU A 672 10.89 13.91 4.35
CA LEU A 672 9.46 13.71 4.61
C LEU A 672 8.60 14.57 3.69
N ASP A 673 7.42 14.09 3.30
CA ASP A 673 6.45 14.84 2.51
C ASP A 673 5.91 16.07 3.27
N TYR A 674 5.84 17.22 2.60
CA TYR A 674 5.32 18.47 3.17
C TYR A 674 3.93 18.81 2.63
N ARG A 675 2.89 18.50 3.43
CA ARG A 675 1.47 18.81 3.10
C ARG A 675 1.09 18.30 1.70
N GLU A 676 0.13 18.95 1.02
CA GLU A 676 -0.29 18.64 -0.36
C GLU A 676 0.49 19.46 -1.42
N THR A 677 1.69 19.95 -1.09
CA THR A 677 2.46 20.89 -1.93
C THR A 677 3.37 20.20 -2.96
N GLY A 678 3.49 18.87 -2.88
CA GLY A 678 4.34 18.06 -3.75
C GLY A 678 5.86 18.26 -3.54
N THR A 679 6.30 18.76 -2.38
CA THR A 679 7.73 18.87 -2.01
C THR A 679 8.00 18.24 -0.63
N TYR A 680 9.26 18.21 -0.22
CA TYR A 680 9.74 17.55 0.98
C TYR A 680 10.38 18.52 1.99
N VAL A 681 10.47 18.08 3.24
CA VAL A 681 11.25 18.68 4.33
C VAL A 681 12.24 17.66 4.87
N ILE A 682 13.40 18.13 5.30
CA ILE A 682 14.44 17.30 5.91
C ILE A 682 14.26 17.23 7.43
N LYS A 683 14.61 16.07 7.99
CA LYS A 683 14.71 15.81 9.41
C LYS A 683 16.02 15.06 9.66
N VAL A 684 16.86 15.62 10.52
CA VAL A 684 18.10 14.96 10.98
C VAL A 684 17.88 14.53 12.43
N GLU A 685 18.27 13.30 12.75
CA GLU A 685 18.16 12.79 14.11
C GLU A 685 19.15 13.50 15.05
N GLU A 686 18.73 13.76 16.28
CA GLU A 686 19.55 14.45 17.29
C GLU A 686 20.87 13.68 17.57
N GLN A 687 20.83 12.35 17.51
CA GLN A 687 22.01 11.50 17.66
C GLN A 687 23.06 11.74 16.56
N VAL A 688 22.62 11.99 15.32
CA VAL A 688 23.52 12.28 14.20
C VAL A 688 24.15 13.67 14.34
N MET A 689 23.41 14.64 14.86
CA MET A 689 23.94 15.97 15.19
C MET A 689 24.98 15.90 16.32
N GLN A 690 24.69 15.16 17.40
CA GLN A 690 25.63 14.95 18.50
C GLN A 690 26.91 14.26 18.01
N MET A 691 26.77 13.23 17.17
CA MET A 691 27.91 12.53 16.56
C MET A 691 28.78 13.47 15.71
N LEU A 692 28.17 14.41 15.00
CA LEU A 692 28.90 15.41 14.21
C LEU A 692 29.77 16.31 15.07
N ASP A 693 29.21 16.86 16.14
CA ASP A 693 29.95 17.73 17.06
C ASP A 693 31.10 16.96 17.76
N ASP A 694 30.81 15.76 18.25
CA ASP A 694 31.81 14.91 18.91
C ASP A 694 32.96 14.55 17.95
N HIS A 695 32.65 14.21 16.70
CA HIS A 695 33.67 13.85 15.71
C HIS A 695 34.50 15.05 15.24
N ILE A 696 33.92 16.26 15.20
CA ILE A 696 34.68 17.49 14.95
C ILE A 696 35.70 17.71 16.07
N VAL A 697 35.27 17.66 17.33
CA VAL A 697 36.15 17.84 18.50
C VAL A 697 37.24 16.77 18.57
N MET A 698 36.88 15.50 18.31
CA MET A 698 37.83 14.40 18.29
C MET A 698 38.87 14.56 17.16
N THR A 699 38.44 14.99 15.97
CA THR A 699 39.34 15.24 14.84
C THR A 699 40.30 16.39 15.13
N GLN A 700 39.82 17.47 15.74
CA GLN A 700 40.65 18.59 16.19
C GLN A 700 41.69 18.16 17.23
N SER A 701 41.29 17.34 18.21
CA SER A 701 42.20 16.78 19.20
C SER A 701 43.34 15.98 18.54
N MET A 702 43.02 15.16 17.54
CA MET A 702 44.03 14.43 16.76
C MET A 702 44.92 15.37 15.93
N ALA A 703 44.40 16.48 15.44
CA ALA A 703 45.18 17.49 14.71
C ALA A 703 46.24 18.19 15.58
N PHE A 704 46.10 18.16 16.91
CA PHE A 704 47.12 18.62 17.86
C PHE A 704 48.09 17.52 18.33
N SER A 705 47.85 16.26 17.94
CA SER A 705 48.73 15.16 18.35
C SER A 705 50.13 15.28 17.71
N PRO A 706 51.22 15.11 18.46
CA PRO A 706 52.58 15.07 17.91
C PRO A 706 52.81 13.87 16.98
N TYR A 707 51.95 12.84 17.05
CA TYR A 707 52.05 11.61 16.26
C TYR A 707 51.17 11.64 14.99
N LYS A 708 50.57 12.78 14.65
CA LYS A 708 49.64 12.90 13.52
C LYS A 708 50.28 12.76 12.14
N LYS A 709 51.60 12.95 12.02
CA LYS A 709 52.32 13.19 10.76
C LYS A 709 51.95 12.21 9.62
N PRO A 710 51.83 10.88 9.85
CA PRO A 710 51.44 9.94 8.78
C PRO A 710 49.99 10.10 8.31
N PHE A 711 49.13 10.71 9.12
CA PHE A 711 47.69 10.85 8.89
C PHE A 711 47.26 12.31 8.70
N GLU A 712 48.19 13.26 8.64
CA GLU A 712 47.91 14.69 8.67
C GLU A 712 46.98 15.13 7.54
N GLU A 713 47.27 14.72 6.31
CA GLU A 713 46.40 15.00 5.15
C GLU A 713 44.99 14.42 5.35
N ARG A 714 44.90 13.20 5.91
CA ARG A 714 43.62 12.52 6.16
C ARG A 714 42.82 13.22 7.25
N ILE A 715 43.46 13.67 8.32
CA ILE A 715 42.84 14.42 9.43
C ILE A 715 42.30 15.76 8.89
N VAL A 716 43.13 16.52 8.18
CA VAL A 716 42.75 17.83 7.63
C VAL A 716 41.58 17.70 6.65
N LYS A 717 41.61 16.70 5.76
CA LYS A 717 40.52 16.45 4.82
C LYS A 717 39.23 16.06 5.55
N TRP A 718 39.32 15.23 6.58
CA TRP A 718 38.18 14.78 7.37
C TRP A 718 37.56 15.92 8.16
N GLU A 719 38.38 16.74 8.82
CA GLU A 719 37.94 17.95 9.52
C GLU A 719 37.20 18.90 8.59
N ALA A 720 37.80 19.21 7.43
CA ALA A 720 37.17 20.09 6.44
C ALA A 720 35.82 19.54 5.93
N GLN A 721 35.69 18.23 5.79
CA GLN A 721 34.45 17.59 5.38
C GLN A 721 33.38 17.69 6.48
N LEU A 722 33.71 17.40 7.74
CA LEU A 722 32.78 17.50 8.86
C LEU A 722 32.33 18.95 9.11
N SER A 723 33.25 19.92 9.06
CA SER A 723 32.91 21.34 9.18
C SER A 723 31.96 21.78 8.06
N LEU A 724 32.21 21.36 6.81
CA LEU A 724 31.32 21.68 5.69
C LEU A 724 29.91 21.10 5.88
N VAL A 725 29.80 19.88 6.41
CA VAL A 725 28.51 19.24 6.69
C VAL A 725 27.76 20.03 7.76
N SER A 726 28.45 20.45 8.83
CA SER A 726 27.87 21.27 9.91
C SER A 726 27.34 22.60 9.36
N ASP A 727 28.15 23.33 8.61
CA ASP A 727 27.76 24.61 8.01
C ASP A 727 26.53 24.45 7.08
N ILE A 728 26.49 23.39 6.26
CA ILE A 728 25.37 23.14 5.35
C ILE A 728 24.10 22.84 6.12
N LEU A 729 24.17 21.98 7.14
CA LEU A 729 23.00 21.61 7.93
C LEU A 729 22.41 22.81 8.67
N GLU A 730 23.24 23.65 9.28
CA GLU A 730 22.79 24.87 9.94
C GLU A 730 22.03 25.79 8.96
N GLN A 731 22.62 26.05 7.79
CA GLN A 731 22.01 26.89 6.77
C GLN A 731 20.74 26.26 6.18
N TRP A 732 20.73 24.95 5.96
CA TRP A 732 19.58 24.22 5.41
C TRP A 732 18.39 24.25 6.38
N VAL A 733 18.61 23.98 7.67
CA VAL A 733 17.56 24.03 8.69
C VAL A 733 17.00 25.44 8.83
N ALA A 734 17.86 26.47 8.75
CA ALA A 734 17.41 27.87 8.74
C ALA A 734 16.54 28.19 7.52
N VAL A 735 16.93 27.76 6.30
CA VAL A 735 16.10 27.91 5.09
C VAL A 735 14.77 27.19 5.26
N GLN A 736 14.78 25.95 5.75
CA GLN A 736 13.56 25.16 5.95
C GLN A 736 12.56 25.87 6.84
N ARG A 737 13.02 26.35 8.01
CA ARG A 737 12.17 27.04 8.99
C ARG A 737 11.53 28.29 8.37
N ASN A 738 12.33 29.11 7.71
CA ASN A 738 11.86 30.35 7.09
C ASN A 738 10.96 30.08 5.87
N TRP A 739 11.29 29.08 5.05
CA TRP A 739 10.50 28.69 3.89
C TRP A 739 9.13 28.12 4.31
N MET A 740 9.07 27.24 5.32
CA MET A 740 7.81 26.69 5.85
C MET A 740 6.87 27.76 6.41
N TYR A 741 7.42 28.87 6.94
CA TYR A 741 6.62 30.00 7.38
C TYR A 741 6.06 30.79 6.20
N LEU A 742 6.87 31.02 5.17
CA LEU A 742 6.53 31.88 4.03
C LEU A 742 5.71 31.17 2.94
N GLU A 743 5.84 29.85 2.80
CA GLU A 743 5.17 29.07 1.74
C GLU A 743 3.65 29.23 1.74
N PRO A 744 2.95 29.09 2.88
CA PRO A 744 1.49 29.25 2.92
C PRO A 744 1.07 30.68 2.57
N ILE A 745 1.86 31.67 3.00
CA ILE A 745 1.59 33.10 2.79
C ILE A 745 1.69 33.47 1.30
N PHE A 746 2.77 33.06 0.64
CA PHE A 746 3.01 33.36 -0.78
C PHE A 746 2.29 32.39 -1.74
N SER A 747 1.58 31.39 -1.22
CA SER A 747 0.64 30.58 -2.01
C SER A 747 -0.65 31.33 -2.38
N SER A 748 -0.98 32.41 -1.66
CA SER A 748 -2.16 33.24 -1.96
C SER A 748 -1.90 34.19 -3.13
N ASP A 749 -2.73 34.09 -4.17
CA ASP A 749 -2.69 34.96 -5.35
C ASP A 749 -2.84 36.45 -4.98
N ASP A 750 -3.63 36.75 -3.94
CA ASP A 750 -3.87 38.13 -3.50
C ASP A 750 -2.61 38.74 -2.87
N ILE A 751 -1.86 37.99 -2.06
CA ILE A 751 -0.58 38.44 -1.49
C ILE A 751 0.49 38.57 -2.58
N MET A 752 0.54 37.63 -3.53
CA MET A 752 1.46 37.69 -4.68
C MET A 752 1.25 38.92 -5.56
N GLN A 753 0.01 39.41 -5.71
CA GLN A 753 -0.28 40.65 -6.43
C GLN A 753 0.16 41.91 -5.67
N GLN A 754 0.09 41.90 -4.33
CA GLN A 754 0.46 43.04 -3.50
C GLN A 754 1.98 43.16 -3.28
N LEU A 755 2.69 42.02 -3.24
CA LEU A 755 4.14 41.92 -3.01
C LEU A 755 4.86 41.21 -4.16
N PRO A 756 4.87 41.77 -5.39
CA PRO A 756 5.40 41.07 -6.56
C PRO A 756 6.92 40.90 -6.54
N LEU A 757 7.67 41.81 -5.89
CA LEU A 757 9.13 41.72 -5.78
C LEU A 757 9.54 40.62 -4.81
N GLU A 758 8.93 40.59 -3.63
CA GLU A 758 9.13 39.58 -2.59
C GLU A 758 8.65 38.21 -3.09
N GLY A 759 7.50 38.14 -3.77
CA GLY A 759 7.00 36.92 -4.38
C GLY A 759 7.97 36.32 -5.41
N LYS A 760 8.62 37.16 -6.24
CA LYS A 760 9.66 36.70 -7.19
C LYS A 760 10.91 36.17 -6.47
N ARG A 761 11.32 36.79 -5.37
CA ARG A 761 12.45 36.34 -4.54
C ARG A 761 12.11 35.00 -3.88
N PHE A 762 10.93 34.88 -3.28
CA PHE A 762 10.45 33.63 -2.68
C PHE A 762 10.38 32.50 -3.70
N ALA A 763 9.82 32.73 -4.90
CA ALA A 763 9.77 31.72 -5.96
C ALA A 763 11.15 31.26 -6.46
N THR A 764 12.18 32.10 -6.32
CA THR A 764 13.57 31.71 -6.62
C THR A 764 14.10 30.74 -5.57
N VAL A 765 13.85 31.04 -4.29
CA VAL A 765 14.22 30.15 -3.17
C VAL A 765 13.42 28.84 -3.22
N ASP A 766 12.11 28.88 -3.48
CA ASP A 766 11.25 27.69 -3.58
C ASP A 766 11.75 26.68 -4.63
N ARG A 767 12.15 27.17 -5.81
CA ARG A 767 12.71 26.32 -6.86
C ARG A 767 14.04 25.68 -6.46
N MET A 768 14.89 26.44 -5.76
CA MET A 768 16.16 25.92 -5.24
C MET A 768 15.89 24.87 -4.15
N TRP A 769 14.98 25.17 -3.22
CA TRP A 769 14.52 24.29 -2.15
C TRP A 769 14.06 22.94 -2.69
N ARG A 770 13.08 22.93 -3.61
CA ARG A 770 12.55 21.70 -4.25
C ARG A 770 13.65 20.87 -4.90
N LYS A 771 14.58 21.53 -5.61
CA LYS A 771 15.71 20.84 -6.25
C LYS A 771 16.67 20.22 -5.24
N ALA A 772 16.95 20.91 -4.12
CA ALA A 772 17.84 20.43 -3.08
C ALA A 772 17.22 19.26 -2.31
N THR A 773 15.93 19.33 -1.96
CA THR A 773 15.23 18.25 -1.25
C THR A 773 14.96 17.04 -2.14
N ASP A 774 14.71 17.22 -3.44
CA ASP A 774 14.68 16.13 -4.43
C ASP A 774 16.03 15.39 -4.52
N ALA A 775 17.14 16.14 -4.51
CA ALA A 775 18.47 15.56 -4.54
C ALA A 775 18.77 14.78 -3.26
N ALA A 776 18.40 15.31 -2.10
CA ALA A 776 18.51 14.62 -0.81
C ALA A 776 17.69 13.33 -0.78
N LYS A 777 16.47 13.33 -1.32
CA LYS A 777 15.62 12.13 -1.37
C LYS A 777 16.22 11.00 -2.20
N ARG A 778 16.99 11.31 -3.25
CA ARG A 778 17.66 10.32 -4.10
C ARG A 778 18.91 9.72 -3.46
N MET A 779 19.56 10.46 -2.56
CA MET A 779 20.80 10.06 -1.92
C MET A 779 20.75 10.54 -0.47
N PRO A 780 20.21 9.76 0.47
CA PRO A 780 19.95 10.25 1.83
C PRO A 780 21.20 10.32 2.72
N ASN A 781 22.33 9.72 2.33
CA ASN A 781 23.55 9.75 3.14
C ASN A 781 24.09 11.18 3.33
N LEU A 782 24.22 11.57 4.59
CA LEU A 782 24.42 12.95 5.00
C LEU A 782 25.77 13.52 4.51
N LEU A 783 26.85 12.73 4.55
CA LEU A 783 28.16 13.14 4.02
C LEU A 783 28.12 13.38 2.52
N LYS A 784 27.37 12.56 1.77
CA LYS A 784 27.30 12.67 0.31
C LYS A 784 26.44 13.85 -0.13
N VAL A 785 25.31 14.08 0.54
CA VAL A 785 24.45 15.24 0.24
C VAL A 785 25.19 16.54 0.54
N CYS A 786 25.84 16.62 1.70
CA CYS A 786 26.54 17.82 2.15
C CYS A 786 27.99 17.90 1.65
N ALA A 787 28.34 17.21 0.56
CA ALA A 787 29.71 17.16 0.05
C ALA A 787 30.14 18.42 -0.75
N SER A 788 29.23 19.35 -1.01
CA SER A 788 29.44 20.43 -1.99
C SER A 788 29.35 21.81 -1.37
N LYS A 789 30.46 22.56 -1.42
CA LYS A 789 30.48 23.98 -1.04
C LYS A 789 29.48 24.84 -1.83
N LYS A 790 29.17 24.46 -3.07
CA LYS A 790 28.16 25.18 -3.87
C LYS A 790 26.77 25.08 -3.25
N LEU A 791 26.46 23.97 -2.54
CA LEU A 791 25.19 23.80 -1.85
C LEU A 791 25.13 24.74 -0.63
N LEU A 792 26.23 24.87 0.12
CA LEU A 792 26.35 25.84 1.20
C LEU A 792 26.09 27.27 0.70
N ASP A 793 26.79 27.69 -0.36
CA ASP A 793 26.64 29.04 -0.92
C ASP A 793 25.18 29.31 -1.37
N GLN A 794 24.50 28.29 -1.92
CA GLN A 794 23.08 28.37 -2.30
C GLN A 794 22.16 28.57 -1.10
N PHE A 795 22.36 27.83 -0.01
CA PHE A 795 21.54 27.98 1.19
C PHE A 795 21.80 29.31 1.92
N VAL A 796 23.05 29.77 1.96
CA VAL A 796 23.39 31.10 2.51
C VAL A 796 22.68 32.20 1.71
N GLU A 797 22.74 32.15 0.38
CA GLU A 797 22.05 33.15 -0.45
C GLU A 797 20.52 33.05 -0.33
N ALA A 798 19.98 31.83 -0.22
CA ALA A 798 18.55 31.65 0.01
C ALA A 798 18.10 32.20 1.36
N ASN A 799 18.87 32.02 2.43
CA ASN A 799 18.56 32.63 3.73
C ASN A 799 18.51 34.15 3.62
N LYS A 800 19.48 34.79 2.95
CA LYS A 800 19.45 36.25 2.72
C LYS A 800 18.23 36.70 1.92
N LEU A 801 17.83 35.93 0.90
CA LEU A 801 16.62 36.22 0.13
C LEU A 801 15.36 36.07 0.99
N LEU A 802 15.26 35.03 1.81
CA LEU A 802 14.12 34.82 2.71
C LEU A 802 14.05 35.90 3.79
N GLU A 803 15.17 36.35 4.35
CA GLU A 803 15.22 37.49 5.28
C GLU A 803 14.73 38.77 4.61
N SER A 804 15.14 39.03 3.36
CA SER A 804 14.63 40.18 2.60
C SER A 804 13.13 40.08 2.32
N VAL A 805 12.60 38.86 2.10
CA VAL A 805 11.17 38.61 1.91
C VAL A 805 10.41 38.83 3.22
N GLN A 806 10.90 38.30 4.34
CA GLN A 806 10.31 38.52 5.67
C GLN A 806 10.27 40.01 6.03
N LYS A 807 11.35 40.74 5.76
CA LYS A 807 11.39 42.19 5.98
C LYS A 807 10.34 42.92 5.12
N GLY A 808 10.28 42.62 3.82
CA GLY A 808 9.28 43.22 2.93
C GLY A 808 7.84 42.91 3.34
N LEU A 809 7.59 41.68 3.81
CA LEU A 809 6.30 41.29 4.36
C LEU A 809 5.96 42.07 5.64
N SER A 810 6.92 42.23 6.55
CA SER A 810 6.75 43.02 7.77
C SER A 810 6.45 44.49 7.48
N ASP A 811 7.20 45.11 6.56
CA ASP A 811 7.01 46.51 6.16
C ASP A 811 5.62 46.72 5.53
N TYR A 812 5.13 45.73 4.78
CA TYR A 812 3.78 45.74 4.21
C TYR A 812 2.69 45.63 5.29
N LEU A 813 2.84 44.73 6.25
CA LEU A 813 1.90 44.60 7.36
C LEU A 813 1.83 45.89 8.20
N GLU A 814 2.97 46.51 8.49
CA GLU A 814 3.02 47.81 9.18
C GLU A 814 2.33 48.92 8.38
N THR A 815 2.51 48.96 7.05
CA THR A 815 1.80 49.91 6.19
C THR A 815 0.27 49.70 6.27
N LYS A 816 -0.19 48.45 6.33
CA LYS A 816 -1.62 48.13 6.50
C LYS A 816 -2.13 48.46 7.90
N ARG A 817 -1.31 48.31 8.96
CA ARG A 817 -1.64 48.76 10.33
C ARG A 817 -1.89 50.26 10.37
N LEU A 818 -1.01 51.05 9.73
CA LEU A 818 -1.17 52.50 9.63
C LEU A 818 -2.45 52.92 8.88
N ALA A 819 -2.89 52.13 7.90
CA ALA A 819 -4.11 52.39 7.14
C ALA A 819 -5.41 52.05 7.92
N PHE A 820 -5.36 51.07 8.84
CA PHE A 820 -6.51 50.62 9.63
C PHE A 820 -6.14 50.38 11.09
N ALA A 821 -6.55 51.30 11.97
CA ALA A 821 -6.20 51.27 13.40
C ALA A 821 -6.57 49.97 14.15
N ARG A 822 -7.59 49.22 13.67
CA ARG A 822 -7.99 47.93 14.26
C ARG A 822 -6.91 46.85 14.09
N PHE A 823 -6.07 46.92 13.05
CA PHE A 823 -5.02 45.93 12.78
C PHE A 823 -3.82 46.01 13.75
N PHE A 824 -3.71 47.04 14.58
CA PHE A 824 -2.72 47.08 15.67
C PHE A 824 -2.98 46.06 16.78
N PHE A 825 -4.21 45.55 16.88
CA PHE A 825 -4.61 44.57 17.89
C PHE A 825 -4.47 43.12 17.42
N LEU A 826 -4.01 42.90 16.18
CA LEU A 826 -3.83 41.58 15.58
C LEU A 826 -2.35 41.24 15.45
N SER A 827 -2.02 39.98 15.70
CA SER A 827 -0.70 39.43 15.41
C SER A 827 -0.43 39.43 13.89
N ASN A 828 0.84 39.28 13.50
CA ASN A 828 1.20 39.26 12.08
C ASN A 828 0.51 38.10 11.34
N ASP A 829 0.34 36.95 11.98
CA ASP A 829 -0.26 35.76 11.37
C ASP A 829 -1.78 35.92 11.18
N GLU A 830 -2.51 36.43 12.18
CA GLU A 830 -3.95 36.75 12.06
C GLU A 830 -4.19 37.81 10.98
N MET A 831 -3.30 38.78 10.88
CA MET A 831 -3.37 39.83 9.88
C MET A 831 -3.15 39.28 8.47
N LEU A 832 -2.24 38.32 8.31
CA LEU A 832 -1.99 37.65 7.02
C LEU A 832 -3.16 36.77 6.61
N GLU A 833 -3.79 36.05 7.55
CA GLU A 833 -4.97 35.21 7.29
C GLU A 833 -6.16 36.04 6.77
N ILE A 834 -6.39 37.21 7.36
CA ILE A 834 -7.41 38.16 6.88
C ILE A 834 -7.07 38.72 5.49
N LEU A 835 -5.79 39.01 5.24
CA LEU A 835 -5.32 39.60 3.98
C LEU A 835 -5.20 38.59 2.83
N SER A 836 -5.08 37.29 3.12
CA SER A 836 -4.96 36.23 2.10
C SER A 836 -6.30 35.83 1.48
N GLU A 837 -7.42 36.14 2.14
CA GLU A 837 -8.77 35.69 1.74
C GLU A 837 -9.79 36.83 1.71
N THR A 838 -9.41 37.96 1.11
CA THR A 838 -10.22 39.19 1.06
C THR A 838 -11.59 39.06 0.36
N LYS A 839 -11.86 37.91 -0.28
CA LYS A 839 -13.06 37.66 -1.11
C LYS A 839 -14.16 36.87 -0.40
N ASP A 840 -13.89 36.26 0.76
CA ASP A 840 -14.88 35.49 1.54
C ASP A 840 -15.17 36.15 2.91
N PRO A 841 -16.30 36.88 3.06
CA PRO A 841 -16.67 37.55 4.30
C PRO A 841 -16.85 36.61 5.49
N MET A 842 -17.17 35.32 5.26
CA MET A 842 -17.44 34.35 6.35
C MET A 842 -16.16 33.92 7.06
N ARG A 843 -15.01 33.99 6.39
CA ARG A 843 -13.71 33.61 6.97
C ARG A 843 -13.02 34.75 7.71
N VAL A 844 -13.48 35.98 7.51
CA VAL A 844 -13.08 37.16 8.30
C VAL A 844 -13.90 37.27 9.60
N GLN A 845 -15.03 36.57 9.70
CA GLN A 845 -15.96 36.60 10.84
C GLN A 845 -15.33 36.24 12.21
N PRO A 846 -14.38 35.29 12.33
CA PRO A 846 -13.72 34.99 13.61
C PRO A 846 -12.86 36.14 14.16
N PHE A 847 -12.47 37.09 13.30
CA PHE A 847 -11.56 38.19 13.60
C PHE A 847 -12.27 39.56 13.67
N LEU A 848 -13.60 39.60 13.52
CA LEU A 848 -14.45 40.79 13.57
C LEU A 848 -14.98 41.08 14.97
#